data_AF-A0A9D1E6E0-F1
#
_entry.id   AF-A0A9D1E6E0-F1
#
_cell.length_a   1.000
_cell.length_b   1.000
_cell.length_c   1.000
_cell.angle_alpha   90.00
_cell.angle_beta   90.00
_cell.angle_gamma   90.00
#
_symmetry.space_group_name_H-M   'P 1'
#
loop_
_entity.id
_entity.type
_entity.pdbx_description
1 polymer ?
#
loop_
_entity_poly.entity_id
_entity_poly.type
_entity_poly.pdbx_seq_one_letter_code
_entity_poly.pdbx_strand_id
1 'polypeptide(L)'
;MKKLLSVFMGVLLAVSLVFAAACGDNGADTPTGPIDYTVTVQDTAENPVSRAAVSLVQNGTTVRSLVTGDNGQVVFEDVNPAEYNVELDSDSLPAGFRPTQSEYVTDLTGTPIVITLSSSIIMEDAPAGTVYEEGDVIYNFTYEALSRDEEGNIVREEKTLADAFNEGKEMVMINFFYTTCQPCINEVGPMGQAYSDFDDVVEIISIDDYYLPGDTEEGVVNFKEQYEMTWDVASDRNTASYSIPFNVQAYPTNFIIDRYGVICMIETGSITDANTFRNWFERYTGDDYDNSQIGNDWELTPPTVENPDIEDIAAAISSDSLEGKDITFEWDYTSEYNWPWLVSEDGNSIYSSNSGYAGSWSLVSVRFNLAEGEVLAFDYNTSTETSDILYAIVDNMIMGSFSGIQETDWETCYAFVGDGTEHTLSFTYQKDTGSDVGDDTAYISNLRVTDVNELNENNIGLNMLRQAATNLNDTDPDNAYYEDYITPVYNEEDGYYHVGTADGPYLLAEMINDTLWGSGLYTQAITARNSYAGGYIDENSPQYVLVGEYLGTVDDEPVYENFDTIEDYAWYARYSRVTTMANSLSSGGVALTPVTQELKDLLVEIVAALGNSNANDNEQEWLEICRYYRQYGNAAEEITDPIAGLLIDTAIEVGMGTYENIETFPKAPRGIVFSFTPTTSSAYVFTSSNIAADNVSEGGVGTVAWLFDENYGDSSNPRYIAEADSNGTGGNFSLVYQLTAGETYYIACALTDNNITGSFDLNIAFYDEDFIIRPAASDAYSYDETTGEIFLNTYVKAELRSDGNYYAVGDDGTDYGLLYLDVANGTTFSTMPLTNWLQNQKLEVTIDGVDTVIEGYGFDFTENGYYKKYYDYLEARWNEALAAYIAEGGTREGFIQQNGGEFVNRYDLLTDEQKQDFTAEMTELLANPNSYGFVVANDRIVEILQILMELEDRLTDNAWMQLCYYIETFD
;
A
#
# COMPACT_ATOMS: atom_id res chain seq x y z
N MET A 1 -47.58 32.31 -10.34
CA MET A 1 -48.87 32.54 -9.66
C MET A 1 -49.40 31.18 -9.20
N LYS A 2 -49.31 30.95 -7.89
CA LYS A 2 -50.05 29.97 -7.06
C LYS A 2 -49.65 28.48 -7.08
N LYS A 3 -49.25 28.06 -5.85
CA LYS A 3 -49.19 26.72 -5.23
C LYS A 3 -47.97 25.91 -5.66
N LEU A 4 -47.01 25.54 -4.81
CA LEU A 4 -47.04 25.15 -3.39
C LEU A 4 -45.75 25.67 -2.70
N LEU A 5 -45.91 26.29 -1.54
CA LEU A 5 -44.83 26.60 -0.58
C LEU A 5 -45.44 26.29 0.80
N SER A 6 -45.14 25.11 1.31
CA SER A 6 -45.54 24.52 2.61
C SER A 6 -44.84 23.15 2.62
N VAL A 7 -43.79 22.89 3.38
CA VAL A 7 -43.63 22.84 4.85
C VAL A 7 -42.12 23.01 5.15
N PHE A 8 -41.76 23.33 6.41
CA PHE A 8 -40.41 23.68 6.92
C PHE A 8 -40.02 25.16 6.86
N MET A 9 -40.81 25.97 7.59
CA MET A 9 -40.34 27.20 8.22
C MET A 9 -41.06 27.32 9.57
N GLY A 10 -40.46 26.68 10.57
CA GLY A 10 -40.82 26.69 11.98
C GLY A 10 -39.72 25.87 12.65
N VAL A 11 -38.68 26.48 13.20
CA VAL A 11 -38.68 27.37 14.37
C VAL A 11 -37.61 28.44 14.19
N LEU A 12 -37.93 29.60 13.58
CA LEU A 12 -37.00 30.75 13.55
C LEU A 12 -37.73 32.07 13.26
N LEU A 13 -38.78 32.41 14.03
CA LEU A 13 -39.38 33.75 13.99
C LEU A 13 -40.34 34.03 15.17
N ALA A 14 -39.77 34.12 16.35
CA ALA A 14 -40.25 34.94 17.47
C ALA A 14 -39.00 35.11 18.35
N VAL A 15 -38.30 36.25 18.37
CA VAL A 15 -38.68 37.44 19.12
C VAL A 15 -37.87 38.62 18.58
N SER A 16 -38.50 39.49 17.78
CA SER A 16 -38.14 40.92 17.75
C SER A 16 -39.29 41.75 17.18
N LEU A 17 -39.56 42.88 17.85
CA LEU A 17 -40.51 43.96 17.56
C LEU A 17 -42.00 43.77 17.91
N VAL A 18 -42.32 44.02 19.18
CA VAL A 18 -43.43 44.93 19.55
C VAL A 18 -42.99 45.84 20.70
N PHE A 19 -42.69 47.11 20.39
CA PHE A 19 -42.78 48.20 21.35
C PHE A 19 -44.12 48.92 21.17
N ALA A 20 -44.72 49.28 22.31
CA ALA A 20 -45.85 50.18 22.55
C ALA A 20 -47.28 49.64 22.29
N ALA A 21 -47.93 49.15 23.34
CA ALA A 21 -48.74 49.98 24.24
C ALA A 21 -49.72 49.12 25.06
N ALA A 22 -49.35 48.82 26.31
CA ALA A 22 -50.33 48.58 27.36
C ALA A 22 -49.81 49.25 28.63
N CYS A 23 -50.40 50.41 28.97
CA CYS A 23 -50.46 50.84 30.35
C CYS A 23 -51.23 49.76 31.12
N GLY A 24 -50.48 48.90 31.81
CA GLY A 24 -50.99 47.93 32.76
C GLY A 24 -50.03 47.91 33.92
N ASP A 25 -50.43 48.58 34.99
CA ASP A 25 -49.79 48.61 36.29
C ASP A 25 -49.74 47.17 36.84
N ASN A 26 -48.68 46.43 36.51
CA ASN A 26 -48.35 45.16 37.15
C ASN A 26 -46.99 45.36 37.78
N GLY A 27 -46.98 45.75 39.05
CA GLY A 27 -45.80 45.54 39.88
C GLY A 27 -45.45 44.07 39.82
N ALA A 28 -44.39 43.73 39.09
CA ALA A 28 -43.69 42.48 39.30
C ALA A 28 -43.17 42.55 40.73
N ASP A 29 -43.71 41.69 41.60
CA ASP A 29 -43.16 41.47 42.93
C ASP A 29 -41.66 41.19 42.76
N THR A 30 -40.83 42.16 43.13
CA THR A 30 -39.39 41.95 43.23
C THR A 30 -39.22 40.80 44.22
N PRO A 31 -38.57 39.67 43.84
CA PRO A 31 -38.36 38.57 44.77
C PRO A 31 -37.73 39.14 46.04
N THR A 32 -38.42 39.01 47.18
CA THR A 32 -37.94 39.53 48.47
C THR A 32 -36.96 38.56 49.13
N GLY A 33 -36.60 37.47 48.44
CA GLY A 33 -35.61 36.47 48.84
C GLY A 33 -34.57 36.22 47.74
N PRO A 34 -33.52 35.46 48.06
CA PRO A 34 -32.46 35.10 47.11
C PRO A 34 -33.02 34.35 45.87
N ILE A 35 -32.33 34.49 44.74
CA ILE A 35 -32.61 33.75 43.49
C ILE A 35 -31.33 33.15 42.93
N ASP A 36 -31.48 32.21 41.99
CA ASP A 36 -30.36 31.55 41.34
C ASP A 36 -30.07 32.20 39.97
N TYR A 37 -28.80 32.41 39.65
CA TYR A 37 -28.36 32.89 38.34
C TYR A 37 -27.63 31.78 37.59
N THR A 38 -28.09 31.45 36.39
CA THR A 38 -27.46 30.44 35.54
C THR A 38 -26.67 31.12 34.42
N VAL A 39 -25.40 30.73 34.26
CA VAL A 39 -24.54 31.17 33.15
C VAL A 39 -24.03 29.93 32.42
N THR A 40 -24.22 29.90 31.12
CA THR A 40 -23.62 28.89 30.22
C THR A 40 -22.50 29.55 29.42
N VAL A 41 -21.35 28.92 29.34
CA VAL A 41 -20.23 29.30 28.50
C VAL A 41 -20.06 28.23 27.44
N GLN A 42 -20.15 28.65 26.18
CA GLN A 42 -20.06 27.76 25.01
C GLN A 42 -19.28 28.45 23.89
N ASP A 43 -18.79 27.69 22.91
CA ASP A 43 -18.22 28.26 21.69
C ASP A 43 -19.31 28.63 20.66
N THR A 44 -18.89 29.05 19.46
CA THR A 44 -19.77 29.42 18.34
C THR A 44 -20.62 28.26 17.82
N ALA A 45 -20.19 27.03 18.05
CA ALA A 45 -20.89 25.81 17.65
C ALA A 45 -21.68 25.17 18.82
N GLU A 46 -21.90 25.94 19.89
CA GLU A 46 -22.64 25.53 21.10
C GLU A 46 -21.97 24.43 21.94
N ASN A 47 -20.69 24.13 21.71
CA ASN A 47 -19.95 23.18 22.54
C ASN A 47 -19.71 23.75 23.94
N PRO A 48 -19.92 22.96 25.01
CA PRO A 48 -19.75 23.44 26.37
C PRO A 48 -18.27 23.70 26.70
N VAL A 49 -17.97 24.89 27.22
CA VAL A 49 -16.61 25.24 27.67
C VAL A 49 -16.49 24.95 29.16
N SER A 50 -15.87 23.83 29.49
CA SER A 50 -15.60 23.44 30.87
C SER A 50 -14.50 24.30 31.50
N ARG A 51 -14.48 24.36 32.84
CA ARG A 51 -13.42 24.99 33.63
C ARG A 51 -13.21 26.51 33.43
N ALA A 52 -14.11 27.19 32.72
CA ALA A 52 -14.12 28.65 32.62
C ALA A 52 -14.57 29.27 33.94
N ALA A 53 -13.78 30.22 34.47
CA ALA A 53 -14.11 30.95 35.69
C ALA A 53 -15.01 32.14 35.38
N VAL A 54 -16.19 32.14 36.00
CA VAL A 54 -17.25 33.12 35.83
C VAL A 54 -17.46 33.86 37.15
N SER A 55 -17.53 35.18 37.11
CA SER A 55 -17.67 36.03 38.29
C SER A 55 -18.87 36.97 38.19
N LEU A 56 -19.70 37.02 39.24
CA LEU A 56 -20.70 38.08 39.40
C LEU A 56 -20.04 39.27 40.10
N VAL A 57 -20.02 40.43 39.45
CA VAL A 57 -19.35 41.65 39.92
C VAL A 57 -20.37 42.77 40.10
N GLN A 58 -20.31 43.45 41.25
CA GLN A 58 -21.17 44.60 41.55
C GLN A 58 -20.34 45.77 42.06
N ASN A 59 -20.49 46.94 41.43
CA ASN A 59 -19.73 48.16 41.77
C ASN A 59 -18.20 47.93 41.81
N GLY A 60 -17.67 47.09 40.92
CA GLY A 60 -16.24 46.74 40.86
C GLY A 60 -15.75 45.82 41.97
N THR A 61 -16.65 45.15 42.69
CA THR A 61 -16.31 44.11 43.69
C THR A 61 -16.92 42.78 43.28
N THR A 62 -16.10 41.73 43.18
CA THR A 62 -16.56 40.36 42.93
C THR A 62 -17.40 39.86 44.11
N VAL A 63 -18.65 39.50 43.82
CA VAL A 63 -19.65 39.01 44.78
C VAL A 63 -19.53 37.51 44.94
N ARG A 64 -19.41 36.79 43.83
CA ARG A 64 -19.17 35.34 43.80
C ARG A 64 -18.43 34.98 42.52
N SER A 65 -17.56 33.99 42.60
CA SER A 65 -16.85 33.41 41.46
C SER A 65 -16.97 31.90 41.54
N LEU A 66 -17.30 31.28 40.41
CA LEU A 66 -17.48 29.85 40.24
C LEU A 66 -16.86 29.43 38.90
N VAL A 67 -16.74 28.12 38.69
CA VAL A 67 -16.13 27.54 37.49
C VAL A 67 -17.15 26.65 36.81
N THR A 68 -17.22 26.68 35.47
CA THR A 68 -18.14 25.83 34.70
C THR A 68 -17.81 24.34 34.87
N GLY A 69 -18.85 23.51 34.95
CA GLY A 69 -18.71 22.06 34.87
C GLY A 69 -18.51 21.58 33.42
N ASP A 70 -18.46 20.26 33.21
CA ASP A 70 -18.25 19.66 31.88
C ASP A 70 -19.35 20.01 30.87
N ASN A 71 -20.54 20.39 31.35
CA ASN A 71 -21.64 20.90 30.53
C ASN A 71 -21.56 22.41 30.24
N GLY A 72 -20.43 23.06 30.52
CA GLY A 72 -20.20 24.48 30.26
C GLY A 72 -21.03 25.42 31.13
N GLN A 73 -21.73 24.91 32.14
CA GLN A 73 -22.69 25.69 32.92
C GLN A 73 -22.23 25.91 34.36
N VAL A 74 -22.65 27.05 34.90
CA VAL A 74 -22.52 27.37 36.32
C VAL A 74 -23.81 28.00 36.86
N VAL A 75 -24.19 27.61 38.07
CA VAL A 75 -25.37 28.14 38.77
C VAL A 75 -24.92 28.83 40.06
N PHE A 76 -25.13 30.14 40.14
CA PHE A 76 -24.92 30.94 41.34
C PHE A 76 -26.17 30.90 42.21
N GLU A 77 -26.23 29.93 43.11
CA GLU A 77 -27.39 29.72 44.00
C GLU A 77 -27.51 30.77 45.10
N ASP A 78 -28.73 31.09 45.53
CA ASP A 78 -29.00 31.95 46.70
C ASP A 78 -28.31 33.34 46.63
N VAL A 79 -28.40 34.04 45.50
CA VAL A 79 -27.85 35.40 45.31
C VAL A 79 -28.95 36.46 45.48
N ASN A 80 -28.63 37.59 46.10
CA ASN A 80 -29.59 38.69 46.22
C ASN A 80 -29.97 39.22 44.82
N PRO A 81 -31.25 39.42 44.49
CA PRO A 81 -31.65 39.93 43.18
C PRO A 81 -31.06 41.32 42.91
N ALA A 82 -30.21 41.44 41.89
CA ALA A 82 -29.63 42.69 41.43
C ALA A 82 -29.07 42.56 40.01
N GLU A 83 -28.69 43.71 39.42
CA GLU A 83 -27.87 43.74 38.22
C GLU A 83 -26.40 43.52 38.63
N TYR A 84 -25.83 42.41 38.17
CA TYR A 84 -24.44 42.04 38.29
C TYR A 84 -23.80 42.04 36.90
N ASN A 85 -22.59 42.57 36.78
CA ASN A 85 -21.77 42.30 35.61
C ASN A 85 -21.30 40.85 35.72
N VAL A 86 -21.46 40.07 34.66
CA VAL A 86 -20.90 38.73 34.54
C VAL A 86 -19.56 38.88 33.83
N GLU A 87 -18.48 38.68 34.57
CA GLU A 87 -17.11 38.77 34.07
C GLU A 87 -16.53 37.37 33.90
N LEU A 88 -15.91 37.14 32.75
CA LEU A 88 -15.15 35.92 32.47
C LEU A 88 -13.67 36.17 32.75
N ASP A 89 -13.02 35.25 33.45
CA ASP A 89 -11.57 35.31 33.61
C ASP A 89 -10.89 34.82 32.33
N SER A 90 -10.21 35.72 31.61
CA SER A 90 -9.53 35.39 30.35
C SER A 90 -8.43 34.34 30.53
N ASP A 91 -7.82 34.26 31.71
CA ASP A 91 -6.75 33.30 32.00
C ASP A 91 -7.29 31.89 32.27
N SER A 92 -8.61 31.76 32.43
CA SER A 92 -9.31 30.48 32.64
C SER A 92 -9.88 29.88 31.36
N LEU A 93 -9.83 30.62 30.24
CA LEU A 93 -10.32 30.15 28.96
C LEU A 93 -9.28 29.26 28.26
N PRO A 94 -9.73 28.31 27.42
CA PRO A 94 -8.85 27.66 26.47
C PRO A 94 -8.11 28.71 25.62
N ALA A 95 -6.85 28.43 25.28
CA ALA A 95 -6.03 29.34 24.49
C ALA A 95 -6.73 29.65 23.15
N GLY A 96 -6.59 30.88 22.64
CA GLY A 96 -7.26 31.31 21.39
C GLY A 96 -8.76 31.64 21.49
N PHE A 97 -9.50 31.21 22.50
CA PHE A 97 -10.93 31.52 22.64
C PHE A 97 -11.20 32.87 23.30
N ARG A 98 -12.13 33.66 22.75
CA ARG A 98 -12.49 35.00 23.26
C ARG A 98 -14.02 35.20 23.23
N PRO A 99 -14.62 35.89 24.21
CA PRO A 99 -16.05 36.16 24.19
C PRO A 99 -16.42 37.09 23.03
N THR A 100 -17.51 36.75 22.34
CA THR A 100 -18.05 37.52 21.20
C THR A 100 -18.65 38.88 21.60
N GLN A 101 -18.92 39.06 22.90
CA GLN A 101 -19.44 40.30 23.48
C GLN A 101 -18.60 40.75 24.68
N SER A 102 -18.50 42.06 24.88
CA SER A 102 -17.66 42.67 25.92
C SER A 102 -18.33 42.80 27.29
N GLU A 103 -19.67 42.72 27.36
CA GLU A 103 -20.42 42.95 28.60
C GLU A 103 -21.63 42.01 28.68
N TYR A 104 -21.81 41.37 29.83
CA TYR A 104 -22.96 40.55 30.17
C TYR A 104 -23.52 41.02 31.50
N VAL A 105 -24.84 41.24 31.61
CA VAL A 105 -25.47 41.79 32.82
C VAL A 105 -26.69 40.95 33.20
N THR A 106 -26.75 40.55 34.48
CA THR A 106 -27.91 39.83 35.02
C THR A 106 -29.12 40.74 35.22
N ASP A 107 -30.32 40.19 35.20
CA ASP A 107 -31.54 40.91 35.58
C ASP A 107 -32.00 40.60 37.02
N LEU A 108 -33.12 41.19 37.45
CA LEU A 108 -33.67 40.96 38.79
C LEU A 108 -34.48 39.65 38.90
N THR A 109 -34.62 38.89 37.81
CA THR A 109 -35.48 37.70 37.72
C THR A 109 -34.70 36.40 37.52
N GLY A 110 -33.39 36.46 37.31
CA GLY A 110 -32.53 35.28 37.15
C GLY A 110 -32.58 34.69 35.74
N THR A 111 -32.85 35.50 34.71
CA THR A 111 -32.85 35.02 33.32
C THR A 111 -31.47 34.41 32.99
N PRO A 112 -31.40 33.19 32.45
CA PRO A 112 -30.12 32.57 32.08
C PRO A 112 -29.34 33.40 31.07
N ILE A 113 -28.01 33.45 31.23
CA ILE A 113 -27.09 34.11 30.30
C ILE A 113 -26.29 33.04 29.56
N VAL A 114 -26.13 33.22 28.25
CA VAL A 114 -25.23 32.43 27.42
C VAL A 114 -24.09 33.33 26.95
N ILE A 115 -22.85 32.91 27.23
CA ILE A 115 -21.61 33.54 26.81
C ILE A 115 -21.04 32.69 25.67
N THR A 116 -21.05 33.24 24.46
CA THR A 116 -20.51 32.58 23.26
C THR A 116 -19.07 33.02 23.03
N LEU A 117 -18.15 32.08 22.90
CA LEU A 117 -16.74 32.30 22.56
C LEU A 117 -16.50 32.06 21.07
N SER A 118 -15.64 32.88 20.46
CA SER A 118 -15.08 32.63 19.12
C SER A 118 -13.58 32.31 19.25
N SER A 119 -13.08 31.41 18.40
CA SER A 119 -11.65 31.11 18.24
C SER A 119 -11.06 31.82 17.02
N SER A 120 -9.74 31.99 17.06
CA SER A 120 -8.90 32.44 15.95
C SER A 120 -7.45 32.09 16.27
N ILE A 121 -6.61 31.87 15.26
CA ILE A 121 -5.17 31.62 15.38
C ILE A 121 -4.52 32.52 16.44
N ILE A 122 -3.70 31.93 17.31
CA ILE A 122 -2.99 32.67 18.35
C ILE A 122 -1.74 33.28 17.74
N MET A 123 -1.71 34.60 17.53
CA MET A 123 -0.60 35.31 16.87
C MET A 123 0.71 35.38 17.68
N GLU A 124 0.77 34.75 18.85
CA GLU A 124 1.96 34.67 19.69
C GLU A 124 2.70 33.35 19.45
N ASP A 125 3.97 33.25 19.82
CA ASP A 125 4.71 31.98 19.72
C ASP A 125 4.16 30.95 20.72
N ALA A 126 4.13 29.68 20.32
CA ALA A 126 3.75 28.58 21.19
C ALA A 126 4.67 28.51 22.43
N PRO A 127 4.11 28.41 23.66
CA PRO A 127 4.91 28.17 24.86
C PRO A 127 5.78 26.90 24.74
N ALA A 128 6.95 26.91 25.37
CA ALA A 128 7.83 25.73 25.38
C ALA A 128 7.13 24.52 26.04
N GLY A 129 7.11 23.39 25.34
CA GLY A 129 6.42 22.16 25.79
C GLY A 129 4.94 22.09 25.42
N THR A 130 4.47 22.98 24.54
CA THR A 130 3.15 22.83 23.88
C THR A 130 3.13 21.51 23.13
N VAL A 131 2.00 20.80 23.25
CA VAL A 131 1.66 19.61 22.47
C VAL A 131 0.22 19.84 22.02
N TYR A 132 -0.01 19.80 20.72
CA TYR A 132 -1.32 19.99 20.12
C TYR A 132 -2.13 18.69 20.13
N GLU A 133 -3.42 18.84 20.40
CA GLU A 133 -4.45 17.81 20.27
C GLU A 133 -5.60 18.33 19.39
N GLU A 134 -6.48 17.45 18.94
CA GLU A 134 -7.71 17.85 18.24
C GLU A 134 -8.56 18.77 19.13
N GLY A 135 -9.09 19.84 18.55
CA GLY A 135 -9.85 20.89 19.24
C GLY A 135 -9.01 22.04 19.79
N ASP A 136 -7.68 21.95 19.77
CA ASP A 136 -6.81 23.06 20.14
C ASP A 136 -6.84 24.18 19.08
N VAL A 137 -6.76 25.43 19.54
CA VAL A 137 -6.50 26.57 18.65
C VAL A 137 -4.99 26.70 18.46
N ILE A 138 -4.56 26.62 17.22
CA ILE A 138 -3.15 26.61 16.87
C ILE A 138 -2.49 27.98 17.08
N TYR A 139 -1.25 27.97 17.56
CA TYR A 139 -0.39 29.15 17.55
C TYR A 139 0.15 29.39 16.15
N ASN A 140 0.21 30.65 15.74
CA ASN A 140 0.84 31.02 14.49
C ASN A 140 2.30 30.57 14.52
N PHE A 141 2.75 29.90 13.47
CA PHE A 141 4.15 29.55 13.31
C PHE A 141 4.66 30.03 11.95
N THR A 142 5.96 30.27 11.91
CA THR A 142 6.68 30.69 10.71
C THR A 142 7.35 29.46 10.11
N TYR A 143 7.30 29.33 8.79
CA TYR A 143 8.01 28.31 8.03
C TYR A 143 8.71 28.93 6.83
N GLU A 144 9.73 28.24 6.32
CA GLU A 144 10.49 28.65 5.14
C GLU A 144 10.10 27.74 3.97
N ALA A 145 9.23 28.22 3.08
CA ALA A 145 8.85 27.49 1.88
C ALA A 145 10.04 27.39 0.92
N LEU A 146 10.35 26.17 0.49
CA LEU A 146 11.48 25.84 -0.37
C LEU A 146 11.08 25.80 -1.85
N SER A 147 11.93 26.38 -2.68
CA SER A 147 11.83 26.38 -4.14
C SER A 147 13.21 26.59 -4.79
N ARG A 148 13.29 26.46 -6.11
CA ARG A 148 14.48 26.87 -6.89
C ARG A 148 14.25 28.24 -7.56
N ASP A 149 15.26 29.10 -7.54
CA ASP A 149 15.29 30.29 -8.41
C ASP A 149 15.60 29.93 -9.88
N GLU A 150 15.55 30.94 -10.76
CA GLU A 150 15.89 30.78 -12.19
C GLU A 150 17.32 30.28 -12.42
N GLU A 151 18.19 30.40 -11.41
CA GLU A 151 19.58 29.94 -11.41
C GLU A 151 19.78 28.57 -10.74
N GLY A 152 18.71 27.92 -10.27
CA GLY A 152 18.71 26.58 -9.68
C GLY A 152 19.09 26.54 -8.18
N ASN A 153 19.28 27.68 -7.53
CA ASN A 153 19.60 27.74 -6.10
C ASN A 153 18.34 27.57 -5.24
N ILE A 154 18.49 26.92 -4.08
CA ILE A 154 17.40 26.80 -3.11
C ILE A 154 17.12 28.18 -2.50
N VAL A 155 15.91 28.66 -2.72
CA VAL A 155 15.36 29.86 -2.09
C VAL A 155 14.43 29.47 -0.96
N ARG A 156 14.49 30.23 0.12
CA ARG A 156 13.60 30.15 1.28
C ARG A 156 12.71 31.37 1.29
N GLU A 157 11.41 31.17 1.13
CA GLU A 157 10.40 32.20 1.33
C GLU A 157 9.80 32.05 2.73
N GLU A 158 10.05 33.03 3.60
CA GLU A 158 9.47 33.06 4.94
C GLU A 158 7.97 33.37 4.85
N LYS A 159 7.14 32.43 5.31
CA LYS A 159 5.68 32.53 5.39
C LYS A 159 5.20 32.14 6.78
N THR A 160 3.97 32.49 7.10
CA THR A 160 3.32 32.10 8.35
C THR A 160 2.01 31.37 8.09
N LEU A 161 1.56 30.53 9.03
CA LEU A 161 0.25 29.89 8.95
C LEU A 161 -0.87 30.92 8.75
N ALA A 162 -0.81 32.04 9.45
CA ALA A 162 -1.79 33.12 9.33
C ALA A 162 -1.82 33.77 7.95
N ASP A 163 -0.74 33.72 7.16
CA ASP A 163 -0.72 34.29 5.81
C ASP A 163 -1.70 33.56 4.89
N ALA A 164 -1.77 32.23 4.95
CA ALA A 164 -2.72 31.43 4.17
C ALA A 164 -4.18 31.89 4.41
N PHE A 165 -4.60 32.00 5.66
CA PHE A 165 -5.95 32.48 5.99
C PHE A 165 -6.19 33.95 5.61
N ASN A 166 -5.17 34.81 5.70
CA ASN A 166 -5.26 36.20 5.24
C ASN A 166 -5.41 36.32 3.72
N GLU A 167 -4.91 35.33 2.97
CA GLU A 167 -5.05 35.22 1.52
C GLU A 167 -6.40 34.66 1.07
N GLY A 168 -7.25 34.28 2.02
CA GLY A 168 -8.63 33.84 1.77
C GLY A 168 -8.83 32.33 1.85
N LYS A 169 -7.81 31.58 2.27
CA LYS A 169 -7.94 30.14 2.53
C LYS A 169 -8.89 29.91 3.70
N GLU A 170 -9.73 28.91 3.55
CA GLU A 170 -10.73 28.49 4.53
C GLU A 170 -10.25 27.29 5.35
N MET A 171 -9.22 26.59 4.86
CA MET A 171 -8.58 25.46 5.53
C MET A 171 -7.08 25.45 5.21
N VAL A 172 -6.28 25.02 6.18
CA VAL A 172 -4.86 24.67 5.98
C VAL A 172 -4.62 23.23 6.42
N MET A 173 -3.97 22.44 5.58
CA MET A 173 -3.49 21.10 5.93
C MET A 173 -1.98 21.12 6.12
N ILE A 174 -1.48 20.64 7.27
CA ILE A 174 -0.05 20.47 7.52
C ILE A 174 0.28 18.99 7.43
N ASN A 175 1.15 18.62 6.49
CA ASN A 175 1.54 17.24 6.22
C ASN A 175 3.00 17.03 6.65
N PHE A 176 3.26 16.14 7.59
CA PHE A 176 4.62 15.79 8.01
C PHE A 176 5.13 14.58 7.25
N PHE A 177 6.33 14.67 6.67
CA PHE A 177 6.92 13.62 5.84
C PHE A 177 8.46 13.59 5.93
N TYR A 178 9.09 12.65 5.23
CA TYR A 178 10.52 12.66 4.91
C TYR A 178 10.74 12.04 3.53
N THR A 179 11.81 12.40 2.84
CA THR A 179 11.97 12.20 1.38
C THR A 179 12.11 10.74 0.94
N THR A 180 12.46 9.84 1.86
CA THR A 180 12.60 8.39 1.61
C THR A 180 11.45 7.55 2.21
N CYS A 181 10.39 8.20 2.67
CA CYS A 181 9.22 7.57 3.27
C CYS A 181 8.31 6.97 2.18
N GLN A 182 8.32 5.64 2.02
CA GLN A 182 7.47 4.97 1.02
C GLN A 182 5.96 5.22 1.24
N PRO A 183 5.40 5.17 2.47
CA PRO A 183 4.01 5.54 2.70
C PRO A 183 3.70 7.00 2.33
N CYS A 184 4.64 7.93 2.53
CA CYS A 184 4.48 9.33 2.15
C CYS A 184 4.47 9.49 0.62
N ILE A 185 5.36 8.79 -0.08
CA ILE A 185 5.39 8.75 -1.56
C ILE A 185 4.04 8.30 -2.13
N ASN A 186 3.41 7.29 -1.52
CA ASN A 186 2.12 6.77 -1.97
C ASN A 186 0.96 7.78 -1.78
N GLU A 187 1.11 8.77 -0.89
CA GLU A 187 0.08 9.75 -0.55
C GLU A 187 0.12 11.00 -1.44
N VAL A 188 1.30 11.40 -1.94
CA VAL A 188 1.50 12.65 -2.71
C VAL A 188 0.62 12.70 -3.96
N GLY A 189 0.49 11.59 -4.69
CA GLY A 189 -0.32 11.51 -5.91
C GLY A 189 -1.82 11.76 -5.64
N PRO A 190 -2.46 10.94 -4.77
CA PRO A 190 -3.82 11.17 -4.30
C PRO A 190 -4.07 12.59 -3.74
N MET A 191 -3.14 13.08 -2.91
CA MET A 191 -3.23 14.41 -2.30
C MET A 191 -3.21 15.52 -3.35
N GLY A 192 -2.32 15.44 -4.35
CA GLY A 192 -2.26 16.42 -5.44
C GLY A 192 -3.49 16.41 -6.35
N GLN A 193 -4.08 15.23 -6.59
CA GLN A 193 -5.32 15.10 -7.38
C GLN A 193 -6.52 15.76 -6.69
N ALA A 194 -6.61 15.70 -5.37
CA ALA A 194 -7.65 16.40 -4.61
C ALA A 194 -7.35 17.90 -4.54
N TYR A 195 -6.11 18.28 -4.25
CA TYR A 195 -5.72 19.67 -4.06
C TYR A 195 -6.00 20.55 -5.28
N SER A 196 -5.84 20.02 -6.50
CA SER A 196 -6.11 20.78 -7.73
C SER A 196 -7.54 21.29 -7.87
N ASP A 197 -8.50 20.66 -7.17
CA ASP A 197 -9.91 21.06 -7.18
C ASP A 197 -10.25 22.10 -6.09
N PHE A 198 -9.36 22.30 -5.10
CA PHE A 198 -9.61 23.09 -3.88
C PHE A 198 -8.51 24.15 -3.60
N ASP A 199 -7.57 24.39 -4.52
CA ASP A 199 -6.42 25.28 -4.30
C ASP A 199 -6.79 26.76 -4.08
N ASP A 200 -8.03 27.15 -4.34
CA ASP A 200 -8.55 28.49 -4.06
C ASP A 200 -9.00 28.67 -2.61
N VAL A 201 -9.36 27.59 -1.91
CA VAL A 201 -9.89 27.59 -0.53
C VAL A 201 -9.06 26.76 0.46
N VAL A 202 -8.21 25.85 0.01
CA VAL A 202 -7.30 25.03 0.83
C VAL A 202 -5.86 25.44 0.58
N GLU A 203 -5.03 25.44 1.63
CA GLU A 203 -3.56 25.49 1.51
C GLU A 203 -2.96 24.21 2.12
N ILE A 204 -1.96 23.63 1.45
CA ILE A 204 -1.20 22.49 1.99
C ILE A 204 0.23 22.95 2.31
N ILE A 205 0.70 22.63 3.51
CA ILE A 205 2.07 22.90 3.96
C ILE A 205 2.70 21.54 4.31
N SER A 206 3.52 21.00 3.42
CA SER A 206 4.28 19.77 3.70
C SER A 206 5.58 20.11 4.42
N ILE A 207 5.82 19.55 5.59
CA ILE A 207 7.00 19.79 6.44
C ILE A 207 7.82 18.51 6.52
N ASP A 208 9.03 18.57 5.98
CA ASP A 208 10.05 17.53 6.07
C ASP A 208 10.69 17.46 7.46
N ASP A 209 10.82 16.26 8.04
CA ASP A 209 11.61 16.02 9.25
C ASP A 209 13.11 15.91 8.95
N TYR A 210 13.75 17.08 8.88
CA TYR A 210 15.17 17.26 8.57
C TYR A 210 16.15 16.44 9.44
N TYR A 211 15.75 16.03 10.65
CA TYR A 211 16.66 15.34 11.58
C TYR A 211 16.76 13.83 11.35
N LEU A 212 15.99 13.28 10.40
CA LEU A 212 16.11 11.88 10.01
C LEU A 212 17.38 11.63 9.16
N PRO A 213 18.12 10.53 9.40
CA PRO A 213 19.34 10.25 8.67
C PRO A 213 19.10 10.14 7.15
N GLY A 214 19.74 11.02 6.38
CA GLY A 214 19.67 11.01 4.92
C GLY A 214 18.79 12.10 4.31
N ASP A 215 18.02 12.83 5.12
CA ASP A 215 17.23 13.95 4.60
C ASP A 215 18.02 15.26 4.49
N THR A 216 17.75 16.03 3.44
CA THR A 216 18.42 17.31 3.15
C THR A 216 17.47 18.25 2.45
N GLU A 217 17.62 19.57 2.62
CA GLU A 217 16.79 20.56 1.88
C GLU A 217 16.88 20.37 0.36
N GLU A 218 18.02 19.89 -0.16
CA GLU A 218 18.17 19.55 -1.58
C GLU A 218 17.35 18.31 -1.95
N GLY A 219 17.35 17.28 -1.10
CA GLY A 219 16.45 16.13 -1.21
C GLY A 219 14.98 16.55 -1.19
N VAL A 220 14.60 17.46 -0.29
CA VAL A 220 13.21 17.97 -0.16
C VAL A 220 12.77 18.74 -1.40
N VAL A 221 13.63 19.61 -1.93
CA VAL A 221 13.36 20.35 -3.17
C VAL A 221 13.27 19.40 -4.36
N ASN A 222 14.17 18.42 -4.45
CA ASN A 222 14.11 17.39 -5.50
C ASN A 222 12.84 16.55 -5.39
N PHE A 223 12.42 16.18 -4.18
CA PHE A 223 11.17 15.46 -3.92
C PHE A 223 9.96 16.26 -4.39
N LYS A 224 9.89 17.55 -4.01
CA LYS A 224 8.85 18.49 -4.46
C LYS A 224 8.76 18.53 -5.99
N GLU A 225 9.90 18.66 -6.66
CA GLU A 225 9.97 18.73 -8.13
C GLU A 225 9.63 17.38 -8.80
N GLN A 226 10.13 16.27 -8.26
CA GLN A 226 9.90 14.91 -8.77
C GLN A 226 8.43 14.53 -8.73
N TYR A 227 7.71 14.90 -7.67
CA TYR A 227 6.30 14.57 -7.49
C TYR A 227 5.36 15.74 -7.84
N GLU A 228 5.88 16.77 -8.52
CA GLU A 228 5.12 17.93 -9.01
C GLU A 228 4.22 18.59 -7.93
N MET A 229 4.70 18.65 -6.69
CA MET A 229 3.93 19.20 -5.57
C MET A 229 3.72 20.71 -5.76
N THR A 230 2.48 21.10 -6.03
CA THR A 230 2.09 22.49 -6.37
C THR A 230 1.87 23.39 -5.16
N TRP A 231 2.00 22.85 -3.95
CA TRP A 231 1.83 23.55 -2.68
C TRP A 231 3.15 23.85 -1.97
N ASP A 232 3.07 24.47 -0.79
CA ASP A 232 4.25 24.82 -0.01
C ASP A 232 4.90 23.59 0.63
N VAL A 233 6.23 23.50 0.49
CA VAL A 233 7.05 22.44 1.11
C VAL A 233 8.17 23.12 1.89
N ALA A 234 8.30 22.78 3.15
CA ALA A 234 9.31 23.31 4.07
C ALA A 234 10.13 22.16 4.68
N SER A 235 11.29 22.49 5.25
CA SER A 235 12.12 21.53 5.98
C SER A 235 12.35 22.00 7.41
N ASP A 236 12.30 21.07 8.36
CA ASP A 236 12.40 21.31 9.80
C ASP A 236 13.84 21.56 10.29
N ARG A 237 14.56 22.44 9.59
CA ARG A 237 15.99 22.69 9.79
C ARG A 237 16.30 23.52 11.05
N ASN A 238 15.36 24.31 11.55
CA ASN A 238 15.59 25.20 12.68
C ASN A 238 15.43 24.44 14.02
N THR A 239 16.28 24.75 15.01
CA THR A 239 16.53 23.97 16.25
C THR A 239 15.35 23.79 17.23
N ALA A 240 14.13 24.09 16.82
CA ALA A 240 12.89 23.86 17.56
C ALA A 240 11.97 23.04 16.64
N SER A 241 12.30 21.75 16.49
CA SER A 241 11.65 20.85 15.53
C SER A 241 10.13 21.05 15.49
N TYR A 242 9.60 21.48 14.33
CA TYR A 242 8.17 21.68 14.06
C TYR A 242 7.36 20.44 14.42
N SER A 243 7.92 19.23 14.33
CA SER A 243 7.21 17.98 14.68
C SER A 243 6.95 17.81 16.19
N ILE A 244 7.73 18.47 17.07
CA ILE A 244 7.61 18.31 18.53
C ILE A 244 6.28 18.83 19.08
N PRO A 245 5.85 20.10 18.82
CA PRO A 245 4.56 20.56 19.31
C PRO A 245 3.38 19.87 18.63
N PHE A 246 3.57 19.27 17.46
CA PHE A 246 2.57 18.44 16.79
C PHE A 246 2.61 16.98 17.27
N ASN A 247 3.57 16.61 18.13
CA ASN A 247 3.70 15.25 18.66
C ASN A 247 3.70 14.14 17.58
N VAL A 248 4.34 14.40 16.44
CA VAL A 248 4.39 13.44 15.32
C VAL A 248 5.14 12.17 15.74
N GLN A 249 4.48 11.01 15.67
CA GLN A 249 5.07 9.71 16.04
C GLN A 249 5.29 8.76 14.85
N ALA A 250 4.67 9.04 13.70
CA ALA A 250 4.81 8.27 12.47
C ALA A 250 4.65 9.17 11.24
N TYR A 251 5.00 8.65 10.07
CA TYR A 251 4.97 9.38 8.80
C TYR A 251 4.22 8.58 7.72
N PRO A 252 3.37 9.21 6.89
CA PRO A 252 2.97 10.62 7.00
C PRO A 252 2.02 10.87 8.18
N THR A 253 1.92 12.13 8.60
CA THR A 253 0.89 12.60 9.54
C THR A 253 0.29 13.91 9.03
N ASN A 254 -1.03 13.97 8.89
CA ASN A 254 -1.78 15.13 8.40
C ASN A 254 -2.53 15.82 9.55
N PHE A 255 -2.39 17.13 9.65
CA PHE A 255 -3.15 17.99 10.55
C PHE A 255 -4.06 18.89 9.72
N ILE A 256 -5.35 18.93 10.03
CA ILE A 256 -6.30 19.83 9.38
C ILE A 256 -6.63 20.98 10.33
N ILE A 257 -6.44 22.20 9.85
CA ILE A 257 -6.72 23.45 10.56
C ILE A 257 -7.81 24.20 9.81
N ASP A 258 -8.89 24.52 10.51
CA ASP A 258 -10.04 25.22 9.93
C ASP A 258 -9.90 26.76 9.94
N ARG A 259 -10.88 27.43 9.33
CA ARG A 259 -11.01 28.91 9.26
C ARG A 259 -11.08 29.61 10.63
N TYR A 260 -11.28 28.88 11.73
CA TYR A 260 -11.29 29.39 13.10
C TYR A 260 -9.94 29.16 13.81
N GLY A 261 -8.95 28.60 13.10
CA GLY A 261 -7.64 28.25 13.62
C GLY A 261 -7.66 27.04 14.56
N VAL A 262 -8.70 26.21 14.50
CA VAL A 262 -8.82 25.00 15.31
C VAL A 262 -8.22 23.82 14.55
N ILE A 263 -7.43 23.00 15.24
CA ILE A 263 -6.98 21.70 14.74
C ILE A 263 -8.18 20.76 14.80
N CYS A 264 -8.83 20.56 13.66
CA CYS A 264 -10.06 19.81 13.56
C CYS A 264 -9.85 18.34 13.20
N MET A 265 -8.65 17.93 12.79
CA MET A 265 -8.31 16.51 12.57
C MET A 265 -6.81 16.28 12.66
N ILE A 266 -6.42 15.13 13.20
CA ILE A 266 -5.06 14.58 13.14
C ILE A 266 -5.14 13.15 12.59
N GLU A 267 -4.61 12.93 11.40
CA GLU A 267 -4.59 11.61 10.75
C GLU A 267 -3.15 11.09 10.61
N THR A 268 -2.91 9.82 10.94
CA THR A 268 -1.57 9.21 10.91
C THR A 268 -1.57 7.96 10.04
N GLY A 269 -0.68 7.90 9.05
CA GLY A 269 -0.62 6.83 8.07
C GLY A 269 -0.92 7.34 6.66
N SER A 270 -0.57 6.51 5.67
CA SER A 270 -0.70 6.88 4.25
C SER A 270 -2.15 6.85 3.79
N ILE A 271 -2.60 7.94 3.19
CA ILE A 271 -3.87 7.99 2.46
C ILE A 271 -3.61 7.74 0.98
N THR A 272 -4.05 6.58 0.49
CA THR A 272 -3.81 6.15 -0.90
C THR A 272 -4.98 6.44 -1.84
N ASP A 273 -6.06 7.06 -1.36
CA ASP A 273 -7.25 7.42 -2.13
C ASP A 273 -7.45 8.94 -2.16
N ALA A 274 -7.57 9.51 -3.36
CA ALA A 274 -7.78 10.93 -3.56
C ALA A 274 -9.14 11.41 -3.02
N ASN A 275 -10.14 10.52 -3.03
CA ASN A 275 -11.47 10.87 -2.56
C ASN A 275 -11.49 11.12 -1.05
N THR A 276 -10.67 10.42 -0.25
CA THR A 276 -10.51 10.71 1.18
C THR A 276 -10.08 12.16 1.41
N PHE A 277 -9.10 12.66 0.65
CA PHE A 277 -8.68 14.06 0.72
C PHE A 277 -9.78 15.03 0.29
N ARG A 278 -10.49 14.71 -0.81
CA ARG A 278 -11.62 15.54 -1.26
C ARG A 278 -12.69 15.67 -0.18
N ASN A 279 -13.06 14.59 0.49
CA ASN A 279 -14.06 14.65 1.56
C ASN A 279 -13.65 15.55 2.70
N TRP A 280 -12.38 15.47 3.10
CA TRP A 280 -11.85 16.36 4.13
C TRP A 280 -11.93 17.81 3.67
N PHE A 281 -11.47 18.11 2.45
CA PHE A 281 -11.52 19.46 1.90
C PHE A 281 -12.96 19.97 1.81
N GLU A 282 -13.89 19.20 1.26
CA GLU A 282 -15.31 19.56 1.18
C GLU A 282 -15.92 19.82 2.56
N ARG A 283 -15.67 18.94 3.54
CA ARG A 283 -16.19 19.08 4.89
C ARG A 283 -15.73 20.38 5.56
N TYR A 284 -14.42 20.62 5.60
CA TYR A 284 -13.86 21.74 6.36
C TYR A 284 -13.95 23.08 5.60
N THR A 285 -14.13 23.04 4.28
CA THR A 285 -14.37 24.23 3.45
C THR A 285 -15.86 24.52 3.21
N GLY A 286 -16.78 23.63 3.59
CA GLY A 286 -18.22 23.79 3.38
C GLY A 286 -18.81 25.06 3.97
N ASP A 287 -19.80 25.67 3.28
CA ASP A 287 -20.50 26.88 3.73
C ASP A 287 -21.25 26.70 5.07
N ASP A 288 -21.62 25.46 5.38
CA ASP A 288 -22.33 25.03 6.59
C ASP A 288 -21.40 24.47 7.68
N TYR A 289 -20.09 24.46 7.45
CA TYR A 289 -19.10 24.04 8.44
C TYR A 289 -19.06 25.00 9.64
N ASP A 290 -18.98 24.43 10.84
CA ASP A 290 -18.63 25.12 12.08
C ASP A 290 -17.65 24.29 12.92
N ASN A 291 -17.05 24.91 13.93
CA ASN A 291 -16.01 24.30 14.75
C ASN A 291 -16.50 23.26 15.78
N SER A 292 -17.75 22.76 15.69
CA SER A 292 -18.18 21.54 16.41
C SER A 292 -17.77 20.25 15.72
N GLN A 293 -17.44 20.31 14.43
CA GLN A 293 -17.14 19.15 13.60
C GLN A 293 -15.66 18.73 13.70
N ILE A 294 -15.18 18.48 14.93
CA ILE A 294 -13.80 18.06 15.24
C ILE A 294 -13.68 16.52 15.18
N GLY A 295 -12.53 16.04 14.69
CA GLY A 295 -12.15 14.65 14.51
C GLY A 295 -12.47 14.10 13.12
N ASN A 296 -11.90 12.93 12.83
CA ASN A 296 -12.28 12.08 11.69
C ASN A 296 -13.57 11.28 11.96
N ASP A 297 -14.40 11.73 12.92
CA ASP A 297 -15.76 11.26 13.08
C ASP A 297 -16.52 11.74 11.85
N TRP A 298 -16.48 10.92 10.80
CA TRP A 298 -17.51 10.92 9.79
C TRP A 298 -18.79 10.71 10.59
N GLU A 299 -19.51 11.80 10.84
CA GLU A 299 -20.94 11.67 11.08
C GLU A 299 -21.51 11.21 9.74
N LEU A 300 -21.36 9.91 9.49
CA LEU A 300 -22.14 9.16 8.52
C LEU A 300 -23.54 9.69 8.67
N THR A 301 -24.10 10.26 7.60
CA THR A 301 -25.43 10.80 7.73
C THR A 301 -26.35 9.62 8.06
N PRO A 302 -27.00 9.60 9.24
CA PRO A 302 -27.91 8.51 9.54
C PRO A 302 -29.10 8.59 8.58
N PRO A 303 -29.77 7.46 8.32
CA PRO A 303 -30.83 7.43 7.32
C PRO A 303 -31.93 8.44 7.62
N THR A 304 -32.29 9.23 6.61
CA THR A 304 -33.40 10.20 6.72
C THR A 304 -34.76 9.56 6.42
N VAL A 305 -34.76 8.27 6.08
CA VAL A 305 -35.92 7.45 5.74
C VAL A 305 -36.01 6.29 6.73
N GLU A 306 -37.22 5.93 7.14
CA GLU A 306 -37.44 4.77 8.02
C GLU A 306 -37.49 3.47 7.20
N ASN A 307 -37.04 2.37 7.80
CA ASN A 307 -37.20 1.04 7.22
C ASN A 307 -38.69 0.74 6.92
N PRO A 308 -39.03 0.27 5.70
CA PRO A 308 -40.38 -0.21 5.42
C PRO A 308 -40.67 -1.50 6.20
N ASP A 309 -41.93 -1.95 6.16
CA ASP A 309 -42.27 -3.27 6.69
C ASP A 309 -41.45 -4.32 5.94
N ILE A 310 -40.76 -5.20 6.68
CA ILE A 310 -39.89 -6.21 6.09
C ILE A 310 -40.70 -7.18 5.20
N GLU A 311 -41.99 -7.34 5.48
CA GLU A 311 -42.91 -8.13 4.65
C GLU A 311 -43.17 -7.46 3.27
N ASP A 312 -43.10 -6.13 3.18
CA ASP A 312 -43.22 -5.42 1.90
C ASP A 312 -41.95 -5.61 1.07
N ILE A 313 -40.77 -5.62 1.71
CA ILE A 313 -39.49 -5.98 1.07
C ILE A 313 -39.53 -7.41 0.56
N ALA A 314 -39.91 -8.36 1.42
CA ALA A 314 -40.05 -9.76 1.07
C ALA A 314 -41.00 -9.94 -0.12
N ALA A 315 -42.16 -9.29 -0.11
CA ALA A 315 -43.15 -9.37 -1.18
C ALA A 315 -42.66 -8.76 -2.51
N ALA A 316 -41.83 -7.72 -2.47
CA ALA A 316 -41.35 -7.03 -3.66
C ALA A 316 -40.34 -7.87 -4.47
N ILE A 317 -39.51 -8.68 -3.80
CA ILE A 317 -38.46 -9.46 -4.48
C ILE A 317 -38.68 -10.96 -4.50
N SER A 318 -39.57 -11.52 -3.67
CA SER A 318 -39.78 -12.98 -3.63
C SER A 318 -40.58 -13.49 -4.83
N SER A 319 -40.09 -14.55 -5.47
CA SER A 319 -40.84 -15.30 -6.45
C SER A 319 -41.71 -16.41 -5.83
N ASP A 320 -42.66 -16.94 -6.61
CA ASP A 320 -43.51 -18.07 -6.20
C ASP A 320 -42.71 -19.34 -5.81
N SER A 321 -41.45 -19.47 -6.26
CA SER A 321 -40.65 -20.67 -5.94
C SER A 321 -40.15 -20.70 -4.49
N LEU A 322 -40.28 -19.60 -3.76
CA LEU A 322 -39.97 -19.54 -2.33
C LEU A 322 -41.11 -20.09 -1.46
N GLU A 323 -42.30 -20.38 -2.02
CA GLU A 323 -43.44 -20.86 -1.23
C GLU A 323 -43.11 -22.20 -0.53
N GLY A 324 -43.14 -22.17 0.81
CA GLY A 324 -42.84 -23.34 1.64
C GLY A 324 -41.35 -23.61 1.87
N LYS A 325 -40.48 -22.68 1.46
CA LYS A 325 -39.06 -22.67 1.83
C LYS A 325 -38.85 -22.02 3.19
N ASP A 326 -37.77 -22.40 3.86
CA ASP A 326 -37.33 -21.77 5.10
C ASP A 326 -36.47 -20.56 4.75
N ILE A 327 -37.13 -19.42 4.55
CA ILE A 327 -36.52 -18.15 4.13
C ILE A 327 -37.13 -17.03 4.95
N THR A 328 -36.28 -16.22 5.57
CA THR A 328 -36.69 -15.09 6.41
C THR A 328 -35.87 -13.86 6.07
N PHE A 329 -36.55 -12.72 5.89
CA PHE A 329 -35.91 -11.43 5.63
C PHE A 329 -35.71 -10.67 6.92
N GLU A 330 -34.56 -10.02 7.05
CA GLU A 330 -34.14 -9.33 8.26
C GLU A 330 -33.43 -8.01 7.97
N TRP A 331 -33.75 -7.03 8.81
CA TRP A 331 -33.00 -5.81 8.93
C TRP A 331 -31.81 -6.02 9.86
N ASP A 332 -30.68 -5.44 9.50
CA ASP A 332 -29.59 -5.25 10.44
C ASP A 332 -29.82 -3.95 11.23
N TYR A 333 -29.99 -4.10 12.54
CA TYR A 333 -30.15 -2.99 13.49
C TYR A 333 -28.90 -2.75 14.34
N THR A 334 -27.79 -3.44 14.05
CA THR A 334 -26.53 -3.29 14.79
C THR A 334 -25.87 -1.93 14.53
N SER A 335 -26.12 -1.33 13.36
CA SER A 335 -25.69 0.02 13.00
C SER A 335 -26.88 0.96 12.79
N GLU A 336 -26.84 2.14 13.40
CA GLU A 336 -27.79 3.22 13.13
C GLU A 336 -27.57 3.91 11.78
N TYR A 337 -26.44 3.63 11.13
CA TYR A 337 -26.05 4.17 9.83
C TYR A 337 -26.45 3.27 8.65
N ASN A 338 -27.12 2.15 8.92
CA ASN A 338 -27.62 1.26 7.87
C ASN A 338 -28.81 1.89 7.13
N TRP A 339 -28.60 2.31 5.89
CA TRP A 339 -29.65 2.90 5.07
C TRP A 339 -30.69 1.87 4.62
N PRO A 340 -31.99 2.21 4.66
CA PRO A 340 -33.05 1.31 4.23
C PRO A 340 -32.92 0.89 2.77
N TRP A 341 -33.30 -0.35 2.51
CA TRP A 341 -33.75 -0.74 1.17
C TRP A 341 -35.23 -0.37 1.03
N LEU A 342 -35.62 0.21 -0.11
CA LEU A 342 -36.99 0.69 -0.34
C LEU A 342 -37.64 -0.07 -1.50
N VAL A 343 -38.96 -0.23 -1.45
CA VAL A 343 -39.74 -0.88 -2.51
C VAL A 343 -39.93 0.09 -3.69
N SER A 344 -39.69 -0.39 -4.91
CA SER A 344 -39.89 0.36 -6.15
C SER A 344 -41.35 0.79 -6.36
N GLU A 345 -41.57 1.81 -7.20
CA GLU A 345 -42.94 2.30 -7.48
C GLU A 345 -43.87 1.24 -8.10
N ASP A 346 -43.31 0.27 -8.82
CA ASP A 346 -44.07 -0.82 -9.44
C ASP A 346 -44.26 -2.04 -8.52
N GLY A 347 -43.58 -2.05 -7.37
CA GLY A 347 -43.68 -3.08 -6.34
C GLY A 347 -43.00 -4.40 -6.69
N ASN A 348 -42.13 -4.44 -7.70
CA ASN A 348 -41.48 -5.67 -8.17
C ASN A 348 -39.96 -5.67 -7.94
N SER A 349 -39.40 -4.68 -7.26
CA SER A 349 -38.00 -4.64 -6.87
C SER A 349 -37.80 -3.83 -5.59
N ILE A 350 -36.60 -3.92 -5.03
CA ILE A 350 -36.12 -3.02 -4.00
C ILE A 350 -34.88 -2.28 -4.49
N TYR A 351 -34.60 -1.13 -3.87
CA TYR A 351 -33.45 -0.30 -4.21
C TYR A 351 -32.81 0.33 -2.97
N SER A 352 -31.50 0.58 -3.03
CA SER A 352 -30.76 1.24 -1.95
C SER A 352 -31.16 2.72 -1.82
N SER A 353 -31.38 3.21 -0.59
CA SER A 353 -31.90 4.58 -0.37
C SER A 353 -30.82 5.64 -0.12
N ASN A 354 -29.56 5.24 -0.15
CA ASN A 354 -28.41 6.04 0.24
C ASN A 354 -27.74 6.81 -0.90
N SER A 355 -28.45 6.99 -2.02
CA SER A 355 -28.05 7.85 -3.12
C SER A 355 -27.79 9.29 -2.63
N GLY A 356 -26.65 9.85 -3.03
CA GLY A 356 -26.23 11.20 -2.62
C GLY A 356 -25.71 11.34 -1.18
N TYR A 357 -25.42 10.22 -0.52
CA TYR A 357 -24.83 10.20 0.83
C TYR A 357 -23.46 9.53 0.80
N ALA A 358 -22.39 10.32 0.72
CA ALA A 358 -21.00 9.84 0.63
C ALA A 358 -20.63 8.90 1.79
N GLY A 359 -19.91 7.81 1.46
CA GLY A 359 -19.39 6.85 2.45
C GLY A 359 -20.45 6.02 3.18
N SER A 360 -21.71 6.11 2.73
CA SER A 360 -22.83 5.40 3.34
C SER A 360 -23.01 3.99 2.78
N TRP A 361 -23.81 3.17 3.45
CA TRP A 361 -24.21 1.85 2.97
C TRP A 361 -25.66 1.52 3.28
N SER A 362 -26.25 0.66 2.45
CA SER A 362 -27.55 0.04 2.68
C SER A 362 -27.39 -1.47 2.81
N LEU A 363 -27.92 -2.10 3.85
CA LEU A 363 -27.81 -3.54 4.14
C LEU A 363 -29.17 -4.17 4.46
N VAL A 364 -29.50 -5.26 3.78
CA VAL A 364 -30.62 -6.15 4.11
C VAL A 364 -30.17 -7.60 3.98
N SER A 365 -30.63 -8.46 4.90
CA SER A 365 -30.21 -9.86 4.95
C SER A 365 -31.39 -10.81 4.77
N VAL A 366 -31.09 -11.99 4.23
CA VAL A 366 -32.01 -13.09 4.00
C VAL A 366 -31.41 -14.34 4.61
N ARG A 367 -32.00 -14.82 5.70
CA ARG A 367 -31.68 -16.15 6.25
C ARG A 367 -32.41 -17.21 5.44
N PHE A 368 -31.71 -18.27 5.07
CA PHE A 368 -32.28 -19.35 4.27
C PHE A 368 -31.71 -20.72 4.64
N ASN A 369 -32.52 -21.77 4.51
CA ASN A 369 -32.07 -23.15 4.50
C ASN A 369 -32.62 -23.86 3.25
N LEU A 370 -31.71 -24.31 2.39
CA LEU A 370 -32.02 -24.96 1.12
C LEU A 370 -31.52 -26.40 1.08
N ALA A 371 -32.31 -27.28 0.47
CA ALA A 371 -31.92 -28.68 0.32
C ALA A 371 -30.76 -28.83 -0.67
N GLU A 372 -30.04 -29.95 -0.57
CA GLU A 372 -28.90 -30.24 -1.46
C GLU A 372 -29.30 -30.17 -2.95
N GLY A 373 -28.60 -29.34 -3.72
CA GLY A 373 -28.81 -29.15 -5.16
C GLY A 373 -29.88 -28.12 -5.55
N GLU A 374 -30.58 -27.53 -4.59
CA GLU A 374 -31.39 -26.33 -4.81
C GLU A 374 -30.48 -25.12 -4.96
N VAL A 375 -30.80 -24.21 -5.87
CA VAL A 375 -29.95 -23.05 -6.19
C VAL A 375 -30.69 -21.77 -5.84
N LEU A 376 -30.11 -20.94 -4.96
CA LEU A 376 -30.61 -19.60 -4.68
C LEU A 376 -30.11 -18.66 -5.78
N ALA A 377 -31.02 -17.90 -6.38
CA ALA A 377 -30.70 -16.91 -7.39
C ALA A 377 -31.53 -15.64 -7.18
N PHE A 378 -31.01 -14.51 -7.63
CA PHE A 378 -31.71 -13.24 -7.66
C PHE A 378 -31.31 -12.46 -8.91
N ASP A 379 -32.15 -11.50 -9.29
CA ASP A 379 -31.85 -10.58 -10.38
C ASP A 379 -31.40 -9.23 -9.79
N TYR A 380 -30.40 -8.59 -10.39
CA TYR A 380 -29.90 -7.27 -10.00
C TYR A 380 -29.80 -6.31 -11.19
N ASN A 381 -29.73 -5.02 -10.85
CA ASN A 381 -29.40 -3.95 -11.78
C ASN A 381 -28.68 -2.83 -11.00
N THR A 382 -27.67 -2.21 -11.60
CA THR A 382 -26.90 -1.10 -11.00
C THR A 382 -26.93 0.12 -11.90
N SER A 383 -26.98 1.31 -11.30
CA SER A 383 -26.94 2.60 -12.01
C SER A 383 -25.95 3.53 -11.30
N THR A 384 -24.67 3.15 -11.31
CA THR A 384 -23.61 3.85 -10.56
C THR A 384 -22.24 3.81 -11.28
N GLU A 385 -21.24 4.55 -10.81
CA GLU A 385 -19.83 4.46 -11.20
C GLU A 385 -19.19 3.11 -10.78
N THR A 386 -17.90 2.93 -11.08
CA THR A 386 -17.22 1.65 -10.81
C THR A 386 -16.80 1.46 -9.35
N SER A 387 -16.72 2.55 -8.57
CA SER A 387 -16.29 2.57 -7.17
C SER A 387 -17.42 2.29 -6.18
N ASP A 388 -18.66 2.56 -6.59
CA ASP A 388 -19.87 2.16 -5.88
C ASP A 388 -20.22 0.71 -6.20
N ILE A 389 -20.36 -0.11 -5.17
CA ILE A 389 -20.44 -1.56 -5.36
C ILE A 389 -21.62 -2.14 -4.60
N LEU A 390 -22.48 -2.83 -5.32
CA LEU A 390 -23.42 -3.80 -4.76
C LEU A 390 -22.69 -5.12 -4.52
N TYR A 391 -22.65 -5.57 -3.28
CA TYR A 391 -22.19 -6.90 -2.92
C TYR A 391 -23.37 -7.81 -2.56
N ALA A 392 -23.31 -9.04 -3.05
CA ALA A 392 -24.09 -10.15 -2.51
C ALA A 392 -23.14 -11.06 -1.73
N ILE A 393 -23.41 -11.26 -0.44
CA ILE A 393 -22.49 -11.95 0.48
C ILE A 393 -23.23 -13.11 1.14
N VAL A 394 -22.70 -14.33 1.06
CA VAL A 394 -23.23 -15.50 1.78
C VAL A 394 -22.23 -15.93 2.86
N ASP A 395 -22.61 -15.86 4.13
CA ASP A 395 -21.77 -16.24 5.29
C ASP A 395 -20.35 -15.64 5.26
N ASN A 396 -20.27 -14.34 4.96
CA ASN A 396 -19.04 -13.56 4.78
C ASN A 396 -18.25 -13.83 3.48
N MET A 397 -18.76 -14.68 2.58
CA MET A 397 -18.18 -14.87 1.25
C MET A 397 -18.90 -14.01 0.23
N ILE A 398 -18.17 -13.13 -0.45
CA ILE A 398 -18.72 -12.37 -1.57
C ILE A 398 -19.06 -13.39 -2.69
N MET A 399 -20.30 -13.37 -3.14
CA MET A 399 -20.81 -14.19 -4.24
C MET A 399 -20.87 -13.41 -5.55
N GLY A 400 -20.91 -12.08 -5.46
CA GLY A 400 -20.78 -11.17 -6.58
C GLY A 400 -20.62 -9.73 -6.12
N SER A 401 -19.88 -8.97 -6.91
CA SER A 401 -19.67 -7.53 -6.79
C SER A 401 -20.10 -6.87 -8.09
N PHE A 402 -21.06 -5.95 -8.01
CA PHE A 402 -21.72 -5.38 -9.18
C PHE A 402 -21.65 -3.87 -9.12
N SER A 403 -21.16 -3.24 -10.19
CA SER A 403 -21.05 -1.78 -10.34
C SER A 403 -21.26 -1.37 -11.81
N GLY A 404 -21.25 -0.08 -12.09
CA GLY A 404 -21.49 0.45 -13.44
C GLY A 404 -22.98 0.69 -13.75
N ILE A 405 -23.23 1.38 -14.87
CA ILE A 405 -24.58 1.75 -15.33
C ILE A 405 -25.12 0.68 -16.29
N GLN A 406 -26.18 0.00 -15.88
CA GLN A 406 -26.91 -0.96 -16.69
C GLN A 406 -28.13 -0.31 -17.35
N GLU A 407 -28.04 0.02 -18.64
CA GLU A 407 -29.03 0.88 -19.31
C GLU A 407 -30.45 0.32 -19.40
N THR A 408 -30.72 -1.00 -19.28
CA THR A 408 -32.10 -1.53 -19.34
C THR A 408 -32.34 -3.00 -18.96
N ASP A 409 -31.32 -3.87 -18.95
CA ASP A 409 -31.52 -5.31 -18.71
C ASP A 409 -31.17 -5.68 -17.26
N TRP A 410 -31.97 -6.58 -16.66
CA TRP A 410 -31.66 -7.21 -15.38
C TRP A 410 -30.69 -8.38 -15.63
N GLU A 411 -29.71 -8.55 -14.76
CA GLU A 411 -28.80 -9.69 -14.77
C GLU A 411 -29.11 -10.64 -13.60
N THR A 412 -28.80 -11.92 -13.75
CA THR A 412 -29.03 -12.93 -12.69
C THR A 412 -27.72 -13.27 -12.00
N CYS A 413 -27.70 -13.18 -10.67
CA CYS A 413 -26.68 -13.80 -9.83
C CYS A 413 -27.22 -15.13 -9.26
N TYR A 414 -26.44 -16.19 -9.41
CA TYR A 414 -26.69 -17.48 -8.76
C TYR A 414 -25.87 -17.54 -7.48
N ALA A 415 -26.49 -17.15 -6.36
CA ALA A 415 -25.81 -16.84 -5.12
C ALA A 415 -25.29 -18.07 -4.38
N PHE A 416 -26.04 -19.18 -4.36
CA PHE A 416 -25.68 -20.33 -3.54
C PHE A 416 -26.32 -21.62 -4.00
N VAL A 417 -25.65 -22.76 -3.77
CA VAL A 417 -26.23 -24.10 -3.94
C VAL A 417 -26.43 -24.72 -2.56
N GLY A 418 -27.67 -25.02 -2.19
CA GLY A 418 -28.04 -25.56 -0.88
C GLY A 418 -27.24 -26.81 -0.52
N ASP A 419 -26.93 -26.94 0.76
CA ASP A 419 -26.25 -28.09 1.36
C ASP A 419 -27.00 -28.68 2.56
N GLY A 420 -28.22 -28.16 2.84
CA GLY A 420 -29.08 -28.58 3.95
C GLY A 420 -28.84 -27.83 5.26
N THR A 421 -27.91 -26.88 5.31
CA THR A 421 -27.67 -26.03 6.48
C THR A 421 -28.26 -24.63 6.33
N GLU A 422 -28.32 -23.88 7.44
CA GLU A 422 -28.79 -22.50 7.44
C GLU A 422 -27.64 -21.56 7.04
N HIS A 423 -27.95 -20.59 6.18
CA HIS A 423 -27.01 -19.58 5.69
C HIS A 423 -27.68 -18.20 5.69
N THR A 424 -26.87 -17.15 5.59
CA THR A 424 -27.36 -15.76 5.43
C THR A 424 -26.82 -15.14 4.16
N LEU A 425 -27.72 -14.71 3.26
CA LEU A 425 -27.41 -13.86 2.11
C LEU A 425 -27.63 -12.40 2.50
N SER A 426 -26.61 -11.57 2.40
CA SER A 426 -26.67 -10.12 2.63
C SER A 426 -26.50 -9.37 1.32
N PHE A 427 -27.41 -8.44 1.05
CA PHE A 427 -27.26 -7.44 -0.01
C PHE A 427 -26.75 -6.15 0.62
N THR A 428 -25.57 -5.71 0.23
CA THR A 428 -25.04 -4.41 0.66
C THR A 428 -24.68 -3.54 -0.54
N TYR A 429 -25.20 -2.32 -0.58
CA TYR A 429 -24.75 -1.31 -1.54
C TYR A 429 -23.87 -0.33 -0.79
N GLN A 430 -22.60 -0.26 -1.16
CA GLN A 430 -21.61 0.63 -0.58
C GLN A 430 -21.37 1.77 -1.55
N LYS A 431 -21.66 3.00 -1.10
CA LYS A 431 -21.22 4.21 -1.79
C LYS A 431 -19.79 4.50 -1.43
N ASP A 432 -19.01 4.88 -2.42
CA ASP A 432 -17.77 5.60 -2.22
C ASP A 432 -18.08 7.02 -1.70
N THR A 433 -17.05 7.82 -1.56
CA THR A 433 -17.20 9.21 -1.15
C THR A 433 -17.08 10.17 -2.33
N GLY A 434 -17.16 9.64 -3.54
CA GLY A 434 -17.03 10.34 -4.80
C GLY A 434 -18.34 10.99 -5.26
N SER A 435 -18.35 11.42 -6.52
CA SER A 435 -19.50 12.10 -7.13
C SER A 435 -20.55 11.11 -7.61
N ASP A 436 -21.83 11.40 -7.34
CA ASP A 436 -22.96 10.57 -7.77
C ASP A 436 -23.06 10.46 -9.31
N VAL A 437 -22.85 9.25 -9.86
CA VAL A 437 -23.09 8.95 -11.28
C VAL A 437 -24.34 8.09 -11.46
N GLY A 438 -25.16 8.40 -12.46
CA GLY A 438 -26.38 7.62 -12.74
C GLY A 438 -27.51 7.96 -11.76
N ASP A 439 -28.26 6.93 -11.35
CA ASP A 439 -29.21 7.06 -10.23
C ASP A 439 -28.53 6.85 -8.88
N ASP A 440 -27.25 6.44 -8.89
CA ASP A 440 -26.42 6.21 -7.72
C ASP A 440 -27.10 5.24 -6.75
N THR A 441 -27.51 4.10 -7.30
CA THR A 441 -28.41 3.14 -6.64
C THR A 441 -28.19 1.74 -7.22
N ALA A 442 -28.39 0.74 -6.37
CA ALA A 442 -28.51 -0.66 -6.78
C ALA A 442 -29.93 -1.19 -6.56
N TYR A 443 -30.35 -2.09 -7.43
CA TYR A 443 -31.68 -2.70 -7.44
C TYR A 443 -31.60 -4.22 -7.34
N ILE A 444 -32.50 -4.83 -6.57
CA ILE A 444 -32.65 -6.29 -6.43
C ILE A 444 -34.09 -6.69 -6.74
N SER A 445 -34.26 -7.82 -7.43
CA SER A 445 -35.57 -8.41 -7.75
C SER A 445 -35.47 -9.95 -7.83
N ASN A 446 -36.63 -10.61 -7.93
CA ASN A 446 -36.76 -12.01 -8.32
C ASN A 446 -35.86 -13.00 -7.55
N LEU A 447 -35.78 -12.85 -6.23
CA LEU A 447 -35.21 -13.85 -5.34
C LEU A 447 -36.01 -15.15 -5.49
N ARG A 448 -35.31 -16.21 -5.90
CA ARG A 448 -35.92 -17.47 -6.30
C ARG A 448 -35.03 -18.65 -5.95
N VAL A 449 -35.67 -19.77 -5.73
CA VAL A 449 -35.02 -21.09 -5.72
C VAL A 449 -35.23 -21.73 -7.08
N THR A 450 -34.14 -22.23 -7.66
CA THR A 450 -34.07 -23.03 -8.88
C THR A 450 -33.22 -24.28 -8.64
N ASP A 451 -32.70 -24.91 -9.69
CA ASP A 451 -31.83 -26.09 -9.61
C ASP A 451 -30.63 -26.01 -10.57
N VAL A 452 -29.70 -26.96 -10.40
CA VAL A 452 -28.44 -27.03 -11.18
C VAL A 452 -28.69 -27.20 -12.69
N ASN A 453 -29.88 -27.63 -13.14
CA ASN A 453 -30.18 -27.68 -14.56
C ASN A 453 -30.30 -26.28 -15.17
N GLU A 454 -30.79 -25.27 -14.45
CA GLU A 454 -30.82 -23.89 -14.96
C GLU A 454 -29.39 -23.37 -15.18
N LEU A 455 -28.45 -23.69 -14.28
CA LEU A 455 -27.03 -23.39 -14.48
C LEU A 455 -26.50 -24.03 -15.78
N ASN A 456 -26.82 -25.30 -15.99
CA ASN A 456 -26.42 -26.03 -17.20
C ASN A 456 -27.03 -25.46 -18.48
N GLU A 457 -28.31 -25.10 -18.46
CA GLU A 457 -29.04 -24.54 -19.60
C GLU A 457 -28.50 -23.16 -19.99
N ASN A 458 -28.08 -22.37 -19.01
CA ASN A 458 -27.49 -21.04 -19.20
C ASN A 458 -25.97 -21.06 -19.36
N ASN A 459 -25.34 -22.25 -19.36
CA ASN A 459 -23.88 -22.41 -19.44
C ASN A 459 -23.13 -21.62 -18.36
N ILE A 460 -23.64 -21.69 -17.13
CA ILE A 460 -23.08 -21.09 -15.92
C ILE A 460 -22.38 -22.17 -15.10
N GLY A 461 -21.18 -21.84 -14.65
CA GLY A 461 -20.38 -22.64 -13.72
C GLY A 461 -20.29 -21.94 -12.37
N LEU A 462 -20.43 -22.67 -11.28
CA LEU A 462 -20.27 -22.15 -9.92
C LEU A 462 -19.27 -23.00 -9.15
N ASN A 463 -18.28 -22.35 -8.57
CA ASN A 463 -17.33 -22.95 -7.64
C ASN A 463 -17.73 -22.57 -6.21
N MET A 464 -18.23 -23.54 -5.47
CA MET A 464 -18.79 -23.33 -4.15
C MET A 464 -17.80 -23.75 -3.08
N LEU A 465 -17.24 -22.78 -2.35
CA LEU A 465 -16.40 -23.07 -1.20
C LEU A 465 -17.24 -23.70 -0.09
N ARG A 466 -16.77 -24.80 0.48
CA ARG A 466 -17.42 -25.57 1.53
C ARG A 466 -16.46 -25.80 2.68
N GLN A 467 -16.97 -25.77 3.90
CA GLN A 467 -16.21 -26.17 5.08
C GLN A 467 -16.05 -27.69 5.10
N ALA A 468 -14.89 -28.17 5.52
CA ALA A 468 -14.65 -29.60 5.70
C ALA A 468 -15.26 -30.15 7.01
N ALA A 469 -15.61 -29.26 7.95
CA ALA A 469 -16.38 -29.54 9.16
C ALA A 469 -17.66 -28.66 9.20
N THR A 470 -18.82 -29.25 9.50
CA THR A 470 -20.12 -28.57 9.50
C THR A 470 -20.98 -28.99 10.70
N ASN A 471 -22.13 -28.33 10.89
CA ASN A 471 -23.02 -28.50 12.04
C ASN A 471 -22.32 -28.22 13.38
N LEU A 472 -21.87 -26.98 13.55
CA LEU A 472 -21.28 -26.50 14.81
C LEU A 472 -22.31 -26.60 15.94
N ASN A 473 -21.95 -27.30 17.01
CA ASN A 473 -22.68 -27.32 18.26
C ASN A 473 -22.01 -26.39 19.26
N ASP A 474 -22.58 -25.19 19.42
CA ASP A 474 -22.10 -24.12 20.30
C ASP A 474 -22.98 -23.96 21.55
N THR A 475 -23.79 -24.96 21.88
CA THR A 475 -24.70 -24.91 23.05
C THR A 475 -23.96 -24.72 24.38
N ASP A 476 -22.69 -25.11 24.43
CA ASP A 476 -21.70 -24.72 25.43
C ASP A 476 -20.58 -23.94 24.72
N PRO A 477 -20.60 -22.59 24.74
CA PRO A 477 -19.62 -21.77 24.03
C PRO A 477 -18.17 -22.02 24.45
N ASP A 478 -17.95 -22.51 25.67
CA ASP A 478 -16.61 -22.85 26.17
C ASP A 478 -16.09 -24.20 25.60
N ASN A 479 -16.95 -24.99 24.96
CA ASN A 479 -16.67 -26.33 24.43
C ASN A 479 -17.37 -26.59 23.08
N ALA A 480 -17.41 -25.60 22.20
CA ALA A 480 -18.00 -25.75 20.87
C ALA A 480 -17.27 -26.84 20.06
N TYR A 481 -18.00 -27.62 19.26
CA TYR A 481 -17.43 -28.68 18.42
C TYR A 481 -18.30 -28.91 17.18
N TYR A 482 -17.70 -29.42 16.10
CA TYR A 482 -18.45 -29.79 14.90
C TYR A 482 -18.98 -31.22 14.98
N GLU A 483 -20.22 -31.44 14.52
CA GLU A 483 -20.85 -32.76 14.54
C GLU A 483 -20.54 -33.60 13.29
N ASP A 484 -20.27 -32.95 12.17
CA ASP A 484 -20.08 -33.59 10.87
C ASP A 484 -18.76 -33.18 10.21
N TYR A 485 -18.05 -34.18 9.69
CA TYR A 485 -16.78 -34.03 8.98
C TYR A 485 -16.83 -34.73 7.63
N ILE A 486 -16.17 -34.16 6.63
CA ILE A 486 -15.96 -34.84 5.35
C ILE A 486 -15.08 -36.08 5.49
N THR A 487 -15.05 -36.92 4.47
CA THR A 487 -14.11 -38.06 4.41
C THR A 487 -12.88 -37.68 3.59
N PRO A 488 -11.69 -37.49 4.20
CA PRO A 488 -10.46 -37.20 3.46
C PRO A 488 -9.87 -38.48 2.85
N VAL A 489 -9.40 -38.42 1.61
CA VAL A 489 -8.79 -39.53 0.86
C VAL A 489 -7.49 -39.06 0.23
N TYR A 490 -6.37 -39.68 0.60
CA TYR A 490 -5.08 -39.41 -0.03
C TYR A 490 -5.00 -40.05 -1.42
N ASN A 491 -4.64 -39.27 -2.43
CA ASN A 491 -4.37 -39.75 -3.77
C ASN A 491 -2.85 -39.88 -3.97
N GLU A 492 -2.36 -41.10 -4.19
CA GLU A 492 -0.93 -41.36 -4.41
C GLU A 492 -0.44 -40.89 -5.78
N GLU A 493 -1.34 -40.61 -6.74
CA GLU A 493 -0.97 -40.21 -8.10
C GLU A 493 -0.62 -38.72 -8.19
N ASP A 494 -1.34 -37.85 -7.48
CA ASP A 494 -1.08 -36.41 -7.44
C ASP A 494 -0.44 -35.94 -6.12
N GLY A 495 -0.47 -36.76 -5.07
CA GLY A 495 0.17 -36.46 -3.79
C GLY A 495 -0.66 -35.63 -2.82
N TYR A 496 -1.96 -35.42 -3.09
CA TYR A 496 -2.83 -34.57 -2.28
C TYR A 496 -3.97 -35.34 -1.60
N TYR A 497 -4.60 -34.70 -0.60
CA TYR A 497 -5.85 -35.15 -0.01
C TYR A 497 -7.05 -34.59 -0.78
N HIS A 498 -8.04 -35.45 -0.97
CA HIS A 498 -9.29 -35.16 -1.67
C HIS A 498 -10.50 -35.49 -0.81
N VAL A 499 -11.65 -34.92 -1.16
CA VAL A 499 -12.92 -35.12 -0.45
C VAL A 499 -13.69 -36.29 -1.04
N GLY A 500 -13.97 -37.30 -0.20
CA GLY A 500 -14.82 -38.45 -0.48
C GLY A 500 -14.16 -39.58 -1.29
N THR A 501 -13.46 -39.24 -2.36
CA THR A 501 -12.75 -40.19 -3.26
C THR A 501 -11.39 -39.63 -3.67
N ALA A 502 -10.48 -40.47 -4.16
CA ALA A 502 -9.18 -40.02 -4.68
C ALA A 502 -9.32 -39.03 -5.85
N ASP A 503 -10.35 -39.20 -6.69
CA ASP A 503 -10.68 -38.25 -7.77
C ASP A 503 -11.68 -37.15 -7.32
N GLY A 504 -11.84 -36.96 -6.01
CA GLY A 504 -12.76 -35.96 -5.44
C GLY A 504 -12.20 -34.53 -5.53
N PRO A 505 -12.92 -33.52 -5.03
CA PRO A 505 -12.37 -32.18 -4.89
C PRO A 505 -11.12 -32.16 -4.01
N TYR A 506 -10.14 -31.29 -4.32
CA TYR A 506 -9.01 -31.06 -3.43
C TYR A 506 -9.48 -30.60 -2.05
N LEU A 507 -8.91 -31.19 -1.01
CA LEU A 507 -8.97 -30.66 0.33
C LEU A 507 -7.91 -29.58 0.47
N LEU A 508 -8.31 -28.41 0.94
CA LEU A 508 -7.48 -27.22 1.01
C LEU A 508 -7.39 -26.74 2.46
N ALA A 509 -6.22 -26.31 2.92
CA ALA A 509 -6.02 -25.73 4.25
C ALA A 509 -6.01 -24.21 4.20
N GLU A 510 -6.61 -23.59 5.22
CA GLU A 510 -6.53 -22.16 5.47
C GLU A 510 -5.32 -21.86 6.38
N MET A 511 -4.34 -21.12 5.86
CA MET A 511 -3.08 -20.86 6.56
C MET A 511 -2.95 -19.42 7.06
N ILE A 512 -3.70 -18.48 6.51
CA ILE A 512 -3.49 -17.04 6.71
C ILE A 512 -4.64 -16.40 7.46
N ASN A 513 -5.88 -16.79 7.15
CA ASN A 513 -7.08 -16.19 7.72
C ASN A 513 -7.44 -16.83 9.06
N ASP A 514 -8.25 -16.09 9.82
CA ASP A 514 -8.75 -16.53 11.11
C ASP A 514 -9.67 -17.75 10.94
N THR A 515 -9.54 -18.67 11.89
CA THR A 515 -10.37 -19.87 11.99
C THR A 515 -11.04 -19.90 13.36
N LEU A 516 -11.90 -20.89 13.63
CA LEU A 516 -12.43 -21.08 14.98
C LEU A 516 -11.34 -21.41 16.02
N TRP A 517 -10.14 -21.79 15.56
CA TRP A 517 -8.97 -22.00 16.41
C TRP A 517 -8.21 -20.71 16.74
N GLY A 518 -8.67 -19.55 16.25
CA GLY A 518 -8.10 -18.24 16.52
C GLY A 518 -7.50 -17.58 15.28
N SER A 519 -6.59 -16.63 15.49
CA SER A 519 -5.94 -15.90 14.40
C SER A 519 -5.21 -16.85 13.44
N GLY A 520 -5.12 -16.52 12.16
CA GLY A 520 -4.51 -17.42 11.16
C GLY A 520 -3.11 -17.93 11.53
N LEU A 521 -2.82 -19.19 11.18
CA LEU A 521 -1.62 -19.94 11.58
C LEU A 521 -0.31 -19.23 11.21
N TYR A 522 -0.24 -18.62 10.03
CA TYR A 522 0.93 -17.87 9.57
C TYR A 522 1.24 -16.68 10.47
N THR A 523 0.23 -15.88 10.80
CA THR A 523 0.40 -14.69 11.66
C THR A 523 0.96 -15.10 13.01
N GLN A 524 0.40 -16.15 13.60
CA GLN A 524 0.87 -16.70 14.88
C GLN A 524 2.33 -17.20 14.79
N ALA A 525 2.67 -17.92 13.73
CA ALA A 525 4.02 -18.43 13.48
C ALA A 525 5.06 -17.31 13.33
N ILE A 526 4.77 -16.26 12.56
CA ILE A 526 5.67 -15.13 12.37
C ILE A 526 5.86 -14.32 13.66
N THR A 527 4.77 -14.06 14.39
CA THR A 527 4.85 -13.38 15.69
C THR A 527 5.72 -14.16 16.67
N ALA A 528 5.59 -15.49 16.72
CA ALA A 528 6.44 -16.35 17.54
C ALA A 528 7.91 -16.33 17.08
N ARG A 529 8.18 -16.48 15.78
CA ARG A 529 9.53 -16.46 15.19
C ARG A 529 10.27 -15.16 15.46
N ASN A 530 9.64 -14.02 15.20
CA ASN A 530 10.26 -12.69 15.38
C ASN A 530 10.61 -12.45 16.85
N SER A 531 9.79 -12.96 17.77
CA SER A 531 10.04 -12.88 19.20
C SER A 531 11.24 -13.75 19.64
N TYR A 532 11.47 -14.89 18.97
CA TYR A 532 12.61 -15.78 19.20
C TYR A 532 13.92 -15.24 18.59
N ALA A 533 13.91 -14.81 17.32
CA ALA A 533 15.09 -14.34 16.58
C ALA A 533 15.71 -13.06 17.17
N GLY A 534 14.90 -12.23 17.86
CA GLY A 534 15.37 -11.03 18.56
C GLY A 534 16.11 -11.29 19.89
N GLY A 535 16.20 -12.55 20.36
CA GLY A 535 16.88 -12.91 21.61
C GLY A 535 16.15 -12.53 22.89
N TYR A 536 14.84 -12.24 22.82
CA TYR A 536 14.03 -11.76 23.95
C TYR A 536 13.39 -12.88 24.79
N ILE A 537 13.48 -14.13 24.36
CA ILE A 537 12.81 -15.27 25.03
C ILE A 537 13.84 -16.32 25.46
N ASP A 538 13.98 -16.50 26.77
CA ASP A 538 14.63 -17.63 27.45
C ASP A 538 13.57 -18.73 27.71
N GLU A 539 13.96 -20.01 27.72
CA GLU A 539 13.13 -21.19 28.08
C GLU A 539 12.33 -21.00 29.39
N ASN A 540 12.77 -20.08 30.26
CA ASN A 540 12.13 -19.74 31.54
C ASN A 540 11.33 -18.42 31.53
N SER A 541 11.19 -17.74 30.40
CA SER A 541 10.47 -16.46 30.27
C SER A 541 8.95 -16.67 30.29
N PRO A 542 8.16 -15.80 30.95
CA PRO A 542 6.69 -15.81 30.84
C PRO A 542 6.18 -15.64 29.40
N GLN A 543 7.02 -15.13 28.50
CA GLN A 543 6.71 -14.98 27.07
C GLN A 543 6.88 -16.29 26.29
N TYR A 544 7.59 -17.28 26.84
CA TYR A 544 7.68 -18.65 26.30
C TYR A 544 6.32 -19.36 26.39
N VAL A 545 5.53 -19.06 27.44
CA VAL A 545 4.15 -19.52 27.61
C VAL A 545 3.23 -18.95 26.51
N LEU A 546 3.48 -17.72 26.04
CA LEU A 546 2.69 -17.12 24.96
C LEU A 546 2.88 -17.87 23.62
N VAL A 547 4.10 -18.30 23.29
CA VAL A 547 4.35 -19.13 22.07
C VAL A 547 3.62 -20.48 22.16
N GLY A 548 3.60 -21.10 23.35
CA GLY A 548 2.81 -22.29 23.64
C GLY A 548 1.29 -22.06 23.69
N GLU A 549 0.82 -20.84 23.96
CA GLU A 549 -0.60 -20.46 23.87
C GLU A 549 -1.07 -20.28 22.42
N TYR A 550 -0.16 -19.96 21.47
CA TYR A 550 -0.53 -19.73 20.07
C TYR A 550 -0.40 -20.94 19.16
N LEU A 551 0.61 -21.81 19.32
CA LEU A 551 0.77 -23.00 18.45
C LEU A 551 0.72 -24.32 19.23
N GLY A 552 0.53 -24.24 20.56
CA GLY A 552 0.56 -25.38 21.45
C GLY A 552 1.96 -25.94 21.75
N THR A 553 1.99 -27.02 22.53
CA THR A 553 3.21 -27.80 22.79
C THR A 553 2.97 -29.29 22.54
N VAL A 554 3.92 -29.97 21.92
CA VAL A 554 3.95 -31.44 21.79
C VAL A 554 5.12 -31.95 22.64
N ASP A 555 4.86 -32.89 23.56
CA ASP A 555 5.88 -33.45 24.47
C ASP A 555 6.68 -32.40 25.30
N ASP A 556 6.01 -31.34 25.77
CA ASP A 556 6.60 -30.19 26.50
C ASP A 556 7.56 -29.30 25.68
N GLU A 557 7.60 -29.44 24.34
CA GLU A 557 8.35 -28.59 23.42
C GLU A 557 7.41 -27.77 22.51
N PRO A 558 7.66 -26.47 22.24
CA PRO A 558 6.85 -25.69 21.30
C PRO A 558 7.06 -26.14 19.85
N VAL A 559 6.05 -25.97 19.00
CA VAL A 559 6.04 -26.38 17.56
C VAL A 559 6.98 -25.50 16.67
N TYR A 560 8.02 -24.89 17.25
CA TYR A 560 8.90 -23.94 16.56
C TYR A 560 9.78 -24.55 15.46
N GLU A 561 10.00 -25.87 15.48
CA GLU A 561 10.82 -26.55 14.45
C GLU A 561 10.13 -26.54 13.07
N ASN A 562 8.83 -26.25 13.01
CA ASN A 562 8.03 -26.26 11.79
C ASN A 562 7.75 -24.86 11.21
N PHE A 563 8.43 -23.81 11.68
CA PHE A 563 8.18 -22.43 11.20
C PHE A 563 8.38 -22.27 9.69
N ASP A 564 9.47 -22.83 9.16
CA ASP A 564 9.78 -22.75 7.73
C ASP A 564 8.67 -23.45 6.93
N THR A 565 8.20 -24.61 7.39
CA THR A 565 7.08 -25.35 6.77
C THR A 565 5.77 -24.55 6.81
N ILE A 566 5.42 -23.91 7.93
CA ILE A 566 4.20 -23.07 8.02
C ILE A 566 4.30 -21.88 7.06
N GLU A 567 5.46 -21.20 7.03
CA GLU A 567 5.71 -20.08 6.13
C GLU A 567 5.61 -20.51 4.66
N ASP A 568 6.21 -21.65 4.31
CA ASP A 568 6.13 -22.23 2.97
C ASP A 568 4.69 -22.50 2.54
N TYR A 569 3.91 -23.24 3.33
CA TYR A 569 2.51 -23.53 2.99
C TYR A 569 1.62 -22.28 2.98
N ALA A 570 1.93 -21.25 3.79
CA ALA A 570 1.25 -19.96 3.74
C ALA A 570 1.58 -19.19 2.46
N TRP A 571 2.83 -19.21 2.01
CA TRP A 571 3.21 -18.64 0.72
C TRP A 571 2.53 -19.37 -0.44
N TYR A 572 2.44 -20.70 -0.39
CA TYR A 572 1.70 -21.46 -1.39
C TYR A 572 0.22 -21.11 -1.36
N ALA A 573 -0.36 -20.96 -0.17
CA ALA A 573 -1.75 -20.56 0.00
C ALA A 573 -2.02 -19.19 -0.65
N ARG A 574 -1.11 -18.23 -0.46
CA ARG A 574 -1.27 -16.87 -1.01
C ARG A 574 -1.28 -16.82 -2.54
N TYR A 575 -0.50 -17.67 -3.19
CA TYR A 575 -0.27 -17.63 -4.64
C TYR A 575 -0.87 -18.80 -5.40
N SER A 576 -1.63 -19.67 -4.73
CA SER A 576 -2.32 -20.79 -5.38
C SER A 576 -3.39 -20.27 -6.35
N ARG A 577 -3.66 -21.06 -7.39
CA ARG A 577 -4.71 -20.78 -8.37
C ARG A 577 -6.11 -20.78 -7.75
N VAL A 578 -6.33 -21.52 -6.65
CA VAL A 578 -7.63 -21.50 -5.94
C VAL A 578 -7.82 -20.21 -5.16
N THR A 579 -6.75 -19.60 -4.65
CA THR A 579 -6.81 -18.29 -4.00
C THR A 579 -7.07 -17.18 -5.02
N THR A 580 -6.54 -17.27 -6.24
CA THR A 580 -6.83 -16.29 -7.30
C THR A 580 -8.27 -16.38 -7.81
N MET A 581 -8.85 -17.59 -7.83
CA MET A 581 -10.29 -17.78 -8.09
C MET A 581 -11.17 -17.14 -7.01
N ALA A 582 -10.69 -17.05 -5.76
CA ALA A 582 -11.37 -16.32 -4.68
C ALA A 582 -11.14 -14.80 -4.76
N ASN A 583 -9.96 -14.38 -5.22
CA ASN A 583 -9.51 -12.98 -5.25
C ASN A 583 -9.98 -12.16 -6.46
N SER A 584 -10.77 -12.72 -7.39
CA SER A 584 -11.53 -11.88 -8.34
C SER A 584 -12.65 -11.07 -7.66
N LEU A 585 -12.80 -11.22 -6.34
CA LEU A 585 -13.68 -10.47 -5.46
C LEU A 585 -12.79 -9.79 -4.41
N SER A 586 -12.31 -8.60 -4.74
CA SER A 586 -11.34 -7.82 -3.95
C SER A 586 -11.93 -7.33 -2.63
N SER A 587 -11.75 -8.08 -1.54
CA SER A 587 -11.56 -7.59 -0.16
C SER A 587 -11.62 -8.77 0.84
N GLY A 588 -10.46 -9.20 1.37
CA GLY A 588 -10.37 -10.23 2.42
C GLY A 588 -10.23 -11.69 1.95
N GLY A 589 -9.42 -11.93 0.91
CA GLY A 589 -9.27 -13.23 0.25
C GLY A 589 -8.94 -14.42 1.16
N VAL A 590 -9.69 -15.51 0.99
CA VAL A 590 -9.37 -16.82 1.58
C VAL A 590 -8.11 -17.36 0.90
N ALA A 591 -7.04 -17.63 1.65
CA ALA A 591 -5.78 -18.14 1.13
C ALA A 591 -5.69 -19.65 1.37
N LEU A 592 -5.78 -20.42 0.29
CA LEU A 592 -5.96 -21.86 0.36
C LEU A 592 -4.80 -22.61 -0.30
N THR A 593 -4.27 -23.62 0.39
CA THR A 593 -3.22 -24.51 -0.15
C THR A 593 -3.68 -25.97 -0.12
N PRO A 594 -3.37 -26.80 -1.12
CA PRO A 594 -3.77 -28.20 -1.12
C PRO A 594 -3.10 -28.98 0.02
N VAL A 595 -3.89 -29.84 0.67
CA VAL A 595 -3.41 -30.64 1.81
C VAL A 595 -2.56 -31.80 1.30
N THR A 596 -1.25 -31.71 1.54
CA THR A 596 -0.30 -32.83 1.36
C THR A 596 -0.31 -33.74 2.60
N GLN A 597 0.40 -34.87 2.53
CA GLN A 597 0.62 -35.71 3.71
C GLN A 597 1.39 -34.97 4.83
N GLU A 598 2.42 -34.21 4.46
CA GLU A 598 3.19 -33.40 5.41
C GLU A 598 2.34 -32.30 6.06
N LEU A 599 1.55 -31.56 5.28
CA LEU A 599 0.69 -30.52 5.82
C LEU A 599 -0.38 -31.11 6.74
N LYS A 600 -0.97 -32.25 6.38
CA LYS A 600 -1.92 -32.94 7.27
C LYS A 600 -1.26 -33.29 8.61
N ASP A 601 -0.07 -33.88 8.58
CA ASP A 601 0.62 -34.30 9.80
C ASP A 601 0.93 -33.08 10.68
N LEU A 602 1.34 -31.96 10.08
CA LEU A 602 1.51 -30.67 10.75
C LEU A 602 0.21 -30.14 11.35
N LEU A 603 -0.91 -30.13 10.61
CA LEU A 603 -2.19 -29.65 11.11
C LEU A 603 -2.71 -30.51 12.28
N VAL A 604 -2.50 -31.83 12.22
CA VAL A 604 -2.83 -32.73 13.33
C VAL A 604 -2.00 -32.41 14.57
N GLU A 605 -0.70 -32.15 14.40
CA GLU A 605 0.17 -31.73 15.50
C GLU A 605 -0.28 -30.39 16.10
N ILE A 606 -0.56 -29.39 15.26
CA ILE A 606 -1.03 -28.07 15.68
C ILE A 606 -2.34 -28.19 16.46
N VAL A 607 -3.34 -28.90 15.93
CA VAL A 607 -4.63 -29.06 16.62
C VAL A 607 -4.48 -29.81 17.94
N ALA A 608 -3.67 -30.88 17.96
CA ALA A 608 -3.38 -31.60 19.20
C ALA A 608 -2.66 -30.73 20.25
N ALA A 609 -1.81 -29.81 19.78
CA ALA A 609 -1.03 -28.91 20.62
C ALA A 609 -1.88 -27.74 21.14
N LEU A 610 -2.76 -27.18 20.29
CA LEU A 610 -3.76 -26.18 20.63
C LEU A 610 -4.86 -26.74 21.54
N GLY A 611 -4.99 -28.07 21.56
CA GLY A 611 -5.93 -28.87 22.32
C GLY A 611 -6.52 -28.16 23.53
N ASN A 612 -7.77 -27.71 23.38
CA ASN A 612 -8.62 -27.46 24.52
C ASN A 612 -8.81 -28.82 25.21
N SER A 613 -8.67 -28.90 26.52
CA SER A 613 -9.01 -30.06 27.35
C SER A 613 -10.51 -30.49 27.30
N ASN A 614 -11.18 -30.41 26.15
CA ASN A 614 -12.59 -30.68 25.92
C ASN A 614 -12.83 -32.20 25.84
N ALA A 615 -14.04 -32.64 26.20
CA ALA A 615 -14.42 -34.04 26.19
C ALA A 615 -14.80 -34.56 24.78
N ASN A 616 -14.85 -33.67 23.79
CA ASN A 616 -15.33 -33.93 22.43
C ASN A 616 -14.20 -34.01 21.39
N ASP A 617 -12.93 -33.87 21.80
CA ASP A 617 -11.76 -33.94 20.92
C ASP A 617 -11.71 -35.24 20.11
N ASN A 618 -11.32 -35.13 18.84
CA ASN A 618 -11.28 -36.27 17.94
C ASN A 618 -10.20 -36.14 16.85
N GLU A 619 -9.84 -37.26 16.21
CA GLU A 619 -8.75 -37.31 15.20
C GLU A 619 -9.04 -36.55 13.89
N GLN A 620 -10.23 -35.96 13.74
CA GLN A 620 -10.69 -35.26 12.54
C GLN A 620 -10.71 -33.73 12.72
N GLU A 621 -10.42 -33.20 13.91
CA GLU A 621 -10.47 -31.75 14.19
C GLU A 621 -9.54 -30.90 13.31
N TRP A 622 -8.47 -31.48 12.77
CA TRP A 622 -7.64 -30.79 11.78
C TRP A 622 -8.41 -30.37 10.51
N LEU A 623 -9.52 -31.03 10.19
CA LEU A 623 -10.41 -30.65 9.09
C LEU A 623 -11.16 -29.33 9.35
N GLU A 624 -11.20 -28.84 10.59
CA GLU A 624 -11.85 -27.56 10.91
C GLU A 624 -11.09 -26.35 10.38
N ILE A 625 -9.81 -26.56 10.02
CA ILE A 625 -8.94 -25.59 9.34
C ILE A 625 -8.97 -25.84 7.81
N CYS A 626 -9.77 -26.79 7.33
CA CYS A 626 -9.83 -27.18 5.94
C CYS A 626 -11.15 -26.79 5.25
N ARG A 627 -11.04 -26.54 3.95
CA ARG A 627 -12.12 -26.22 3.03
C ARG A 627 -11.96 -27.01 1.73
N TYR A 628 -12.97 -26.97 0.88
CA TYR A 628 -12.89 -27.51 -0.48
C TYR A 628 -13.86 -26.80 -1.41
N TYR A 629 -13.57 -26.76 -2.70
CA TYR A 629 -14.50 -26.26 -3.71
C TYR A 629 -15.34 -27.39 -4.27
N ARG A 630 -16.66 -27.22 -4.20
CA ARG A 630 -17.61 -28.09 -4.91
C ARG A 630 -18.09 -27.39 -6.16
N GLN A 631 -17.88 -28.02 -7.31
CA GLN A 631 -18.21 -27.46 -8.61
C GLN A 631 -19.63 -27.83 -9.03
N TYR A 632 -20.39 -26.86 -9.53
CA TYR A 632 -21.74 -27.04 -10.04
C TYR A 632 -21.91 -26.40 -11.42
N GLY A 633 -22.71 -27.04 -12.28
CA GLY A 633 -22.89 -26.60 -13.65
C GLY A 633 -21.79 -27.11 -14.59
N ASN A 634 -22.13 -27.35 -15.86
CA ASN A 634 -21.23 -27.92 -16.85
C ASN A 634 -20.15 -26.94 -17.35
N ALA A 635 -20.30 -25.64 -17.04
CA ALA A 635 -19.34 -24.61 -17.39
C ALA A 635 -18.41 -24.25 -16.22
N ALA A 636 -18.48 -24.96 -15.09
CA ALA A 636 -17.55 -24.75 -13.99
C ALA A 636 -16.13 -25.06 -14.43
N GLU A 637 -15.22 -24.13 -14.17
CA GLU A 637 -13.80 -24.30 -14.46
C GLU A 637 -13.23 -25.40 -13.56
N GLU A 638 -12.63 -26.43 -14.17
CA GLU A 638 -11.97 -27.50 -13.45
C GLU A 638 -10.78 -26.94 -12.66
N ILE A 639 -10.77 -27.18 -11.34
CA ILE A 639 -9.62 -26.85 -10.51
C ILE A 639 -8.55 -27.91 -10.77
N THR A 640 -7.53 -27.55 -11.56
CA THR A 640 -6.31 -28.36 -11.72
C THR A 640 -5.41 -28.23 -10.49
N ASP A 641 -4.18 -28.78 -10.52
CA ASP A 641 -3.20 -28.61 -9.43
C ASP A 641 -3.14 -27.13 -8.96
N PRO A 642 -3.60 -26.86 -7.72
CA PRO A 642 -3.66 -25.52 -7.13
C PRO A 642 -2.35 -24.75 -7.11
N ILE A 643 -1.22 -25.45 -7.02
CA ILE A 643 0.11 -24.86 -6.80
C ILE A 643 1.06 -25.18 -7.94
N ALA A 644 0.51 -25.55 -9.10
CA ALA A 644 1.27 -25.81 -10.32
C ALA A 644 2.19 -24.64 -10.67
N GLY A 645 3.48 -24.93 -10.80
CA GLY A 645 4.52 -23.97 -11.14
C GLY A 645 4.96 -23.05 -10.01
N LEU A 646 4.43 -23.18 -8.79
CA LEU A 646 4.95 -22.41 -7.64
C LEU A 646 6.25 -23.00 -7.08
N LEU A 647 6.48 -24.29 -7.32
CA LEU A 647 7.65 -25.05 -6.86
C LEU A 647 8.27 -25.82 -8.01
N ILE A 648 9.50 -26.28 -7.78
CA ILE A 648 10.15 -27.21 -8.70
C ILE A 648 9.45 -28.57 -8.72
N ASP A 649 9.01 -29.05 -7.56
CA ASP A 649 8.28 -30.31 -7.45
C ASP A 649 6.90 -30.25 -8.10
N THR A 650 6.34 -29.05 -8.26
CA THR A 650 5.07 -28.78 -8.95
C THR A 650 5.27 -28.11 -10.30
N ALA A 651 6.51 -28.12 -10.84
CA ALA A 651 6.85 -27.41 -12.06
C ALA A 651 6.01 -27.90 -13.26
N ILE A 652 5.52 -26.96 -14.06
CA ILE A 652 4.68 -27.27 -15.22
C ILE A 652 5.55 -27.92 -16.30
N GLU A 653 5.25 -29.18 -16.65
CA GLU A 653 5.98 -29.90 -17.70
C GLU A 653 5.71 -29.28 -19.07
N VAL A 654 6.79 -28.88 -19.76
CA VAL A 654 6.75 -28.28 -21.09
C VAL A 654 7.63 -29.04 -22.08
N GLY A 655 7.28 -28.90 -23.35
CA GLY A 655 8.03 -29.39 -24.51
C GLY A 655 8.40 -28.23 -25.43
N MET A 656 8.82 -28.56 -26.65
CA MET A 656 9.08 -27.53 -27.66
C MET A 656 7.78 -26.89 -28.15
N GLY A 657 7.79 -25.57 -28.34
CA GLY A 657 6.65 -24.80 -28.84
C GLY A 657 6.43 -23.50 -28.09
N THR A 658 5.28 -22.88 -28.32
CA THR A 658 4.84 -21.64 -27.68
C THR A 658 3.72 -21.93 -26.70
N TYR A 659 3.84 -21.38 -25.50
CA TYR A 659 2.90 -21.44 -24.39
C TYR A 659 2.38 -20.02 -24.16
N GLU A 660 1.12 -19.79 -24.52
CA GLU A 660 0.53 -18.44 -24.54
C GLU A 660 -0.13 -18.09 -23.20
N ASN A 661 -0.12 -16.80 -22.83
CA ASN A 661 -0.78 -16.24 -21.64
C ASN A 661 -0.41 -16.95 -20.33
N ILE A 662 0.87 -17.19 -20.09
CA ILE A 662 1.36 -17.67 -18.80
C ILE A 662 1.15 -16.55 -17.79
N GLU A 663 0.23 -16.77 -16.86
CA GLU A 663 0.03 -15.91 -15.70
C GLU A 663 1.23 -16.00 -14.76
N THR A 664 1.64 -14.86 -14.23
CA THR A 664 2.71 -14.74 -13.25
C THR A 664 2.25 -13.89 -12.08
N PHE A 665 2.68 -14.31 -10.91
CA PHE A 665 2.33 -13.69 -9.64
C PHE A 665 3.49 -12.85 -9.08
N PRO A 666 3.19 -11.85 -8.24
CA PRO A 666 4.16 -11.16 -7.41
C PRO A 666 5.06 -12.19 -6.73
N LYS A 667 6.37 -12.00 -6.91
CA LYS A 667 7.42 -13.02 -6.85
C LYS A 667 7.42 -13.87 -5.57
N ALA A 668 6.97 -15.13 -5.68
CA ALA A 668 7.43 -16.20 -4.78
C ALA A 668 8.44 -17.09 -5.51
N PRO A 669 9.56 -17.43 -4.86
CA PRO A 669 10.80 -16.65 -4.87
C PRO A 669 11.36 -16.24 -6.26
N ARG A 670 10.88 -16.82 -7.38
CA ARG A 670 11.33 -16.55 -8.77
C ARG A 670 10.24 -16.65 -9.85
N GLY A 671 8.96 -16.53 -9.48
CA GLY A 671 7.83 -16.60 -10.43
C GLY A 671 7.42 -18.05 -10.75
N ILE A 672 6.79 -18.27 -11.90
CA ILE A 672 6.25 -19.57 -12.29
C ILE A 672 7.35 -20.48 -12.89
N VAL A 673 7.37 -21.73 -12.45
CA VAL A 673 8.41 -22.72 -12.75
C VAL A 673 7.90 -23.75 -13.75
N PHE A 674 8.70 -23.99 -14.79
CA PHE A 674 8.48 -25.03 -15.79
C PHE A 674 9.58 -26.08 -15.75
N SER A 675 9.25 -27.33 -16.08
CA SER A 675 10.23 -28.41 -16.27
C SER A 675 10.31 -28.79 -17.75
N PHE A 676 11.53 -28.93 -18.27
CA PHE A 676 11.80 -29.28 -19.66
C PHE A 676 12.83 -30.41 -19.74
N THR A 677 12.46 -31.51 -20.39
CA THR A 677 13.35 -32.65 -20.63
C THR A 677 13.62 -32.79 -22.14
N PRO A 678 14.77 -32.29 -22.66
CA PRO A 678 15.10 -32.39 -24.07
C PRO A 678 15.21 -33.86 -24.53
N THR A 679 14.77 -34.12 -25.76
CA THR A 679 14.92 -35.44 -26.40
C THR A 679 16.20 -35.57 -27.22
N THR A 680 16.89 -34.45 -27.47
CA THR A 680 18.11 -34.38 -28.28
C THR A 680 19.10 -33.46 -27.58
N SER A 681 20.37 -33.87 -27.44
CA SER A 681 21.39 -32.97 -26.90
C SER A 681 21.70 -31.91 -27.94
N SER A 682 21.40 -30.65 -27.64
CA SER A 682 21.51 -29.52 -28.57
C SER A 682 21.47 -28.20 -27.80
N ALA A 683 21.80 -27.10 -28.48
CA ALA A 683 21.43 -25.77 -28.02
C ALA A 683 19.92 -25.54 -28.19
N TYR A 684 19.30 -25.01 -27.13
CA TYR A 684 17.90 -24.61 -27.08
C TYR A 684 17.80 -23.13 -26.76
N VAL A 685 16.73 -22.48 -27.24
CA VAL A 685 16.40 -21.09 -26.93
C VAL A 685 15.04 -21.01 -26.23
N PHE A 686 14.99 -20.27 -25.14
CA PHE A 686 13.79 -19.89 -24.40
C PHE A 686 13.58 -18.39 -24.56
N THR A 687 12.40 -17.96 -25.02
CA THR A 687 12.10 -16.54 -25.22
C THR A 687 10.75 -16.19 -24.63
N SER A 688 10.58 -14.98 -24.11
CA SER A 688 9.26 -14.42 -23.83
C SER A 688 8.72 -13.53 -24.95
N SER A 689 7.40 -13.35 -24.98
CA SER A 689 6.71 -12.36 -25.82
C SER A 689 5.35 -11.96 -25.24
N ASN A 690 4.66 -10.98 -25.87
CA ASN A 690 3.27 -10.63 -25.56
C ASN A 690 2.99 -10.33 -24.08
N ILE A 691 3.86 -9.53 -23.45
CA ILE A 691 3.71 -9.11 -22.06
C ILE A 691 2.42 -8.28 -21.90
N ALA A 692 1.57 -8.69 -20.97
CA ALA A 692 0.45 -7.93 -20.45
C ALA A 692 0.61 -7.86 -18.94
N ALA A 693 0.46 -6.67 -18.34
CA ALA A 693 0.65 -6.52 -16.91
C ALA A 693 -0.30 -5.46 -16.37
N ASP A 694 -0.70 -5.65 -15.12
CA ASP A 694 -1.64 -4.77 -14.43
C ASP A 694 -0.90 -3.58 -13.81
N ASN A 695 -1.53 -2.40 -13.74
CA ASN A 695 -1.01 -1.24 -12.99
C ASN A 695 0.43 -0.80 -13.33
N VAL A 696 0.80 -0.81 -14.62
CA VAL A 696 2.17 -0.46 -15.07
C VAL A 696 2.37 1.06 -15.16
N SER A 697 3.47 1.57 -14.57
CA SER A 697 3.89 2.98 -14.67
C SER A 697 4.49 3.33 -16.05
N GLU A 698 4.64 4.63 -16.35
CA GLU A 698 5.27 5.09 -17.60
C GLU A 698 6.74 4.61 -17.68
N GLY A 699 6.96 3.52 -18.42
CA GLY A 699 8.26 2.84 -18.54
C GLY A 699 8.15 1.39 -19.01
N GLY A 700 6.99 0.75 -18.78
CA GLY A 700 6.73 -0.63 -19.14
C GLY A 700 7.35 -1.64 -18.16
N VAL A 701 6.89 -2.90 -18.19
CA VAL A 701 7.45 -4.00 -17.40
C VAL A 701 8.12 -5.02 -18.32
N GLY A 702 9.24 -5.59 -17.88
CA GLY A 702 9.94 -6.64 -18.59
C GLY A 702 9.67 -8.03 -18.00
N THR A 703 10.38 -9.02 -18.52
CA THR A 703 10.37 -10.40 -18.05
C THR A 703 11.80 -10.87 -17.75
N VAL A 704 11.91 -11.83 -16.86
CA VAL A 704 13.17 -12.45 -16.42
C VAL A 704 13.00 -13.95 -16.30
N ALA A 705 14.04 -14.70 -16.61
CA ALA A 705 14.08 -16.15 -16.50
C ALA A 705 15.35 -16.65 -15.80
N TRP A 706 15.20 -17.71 -15.01
CA TRP A 706 16.27 -18.41 -14.31
C TRP A 706 16.27 -19.89 -14.69
N LEU A 707 17.38 -20.39 -15.23
CA LEU A 707 17.55 -21.80 -15.60
C LEU A 707 18.27 -22.58 -14.48
N PHE A 708 17.75 -23.75 -14.13
CA PHE A 708 18.28 -24.68 -13.14
C PHE A 708 18.42 -26.09 -13.73
N ASP A 709 19.31 -26.89 -13.15
CA ASP A 709 19.43 -28.33 -13.45
C ASP A 709 18.63 -29.19 -12.45
N GLU A 710 18.75 -30.51 -12.56
CA GLU A 710 18.05 -31.47 -11.69
C GLU A 710 18.50 -31.46 -10.20
N ASN A 711 19.64 -30.85 -9.86
CA ASN A 711 20.20 -30.85 -8.49
C ASN A 711 19.86 -29.56 -7.73
N TYR A 712 18.63 -29.10 -7.89
CA TYR A 712 18.12 -27.97 -7.12
C TYR A 712 18.04 -28.34 -5.63
N GLY A 713 18.78 -27.63 -4.78
CA GLY A 713 18.73 -27.83 -3.32
C GLY A 713 20.04 -27.55 -2.56
N ASP A 714 21.19 -27.47 -3.24
CA ASP A 714 22.49 -27.27 -2.55
C ASP A 714 23.13 -25.89 -2.82
N SER A 715 22.65 -25.15 -3.82
CA SER A 715 23.01 -23.74 -3.99
C SER A 715 21.85 -22.99 -4.61
N SER A 716 21.47 -21.88 -3.99
CA SER A 716 20.47 -20.91 -4.44
C SER A 716 20.81 -20.24 -5.78
N ASN A 717 21.69 -20.82 -6.61
CA ASN A 717 22.29 -20.22 -7.78
C ASN A 717 21.78 -20.85 -9.09
N PRO A 718 21.10 -20.08 -9.95
CA PRO A 718 20.73 -20.53 -11.29
C PRO A 718 21.98 -20.79 -12.14
N ARG A 719 21.89 -21.75 -13.07
CA ARG A 719 22.91 -22.00 -14.11
C ARG A 719 23.04 -20.81 -15.05
N TYR A 720 21.93 -20.12 -15.28
CA TYR A 720 21.87 -18.96 -16.15
C TYR A 720 20.71 -18.06 -15.75
N ILE A 721 20.93 -16.75 -15.86
CA ILE A 721 19.90 -15.73 -15.70
C ILE A 721 19.78 -15.01 -17.04
N ALA A 722 18.58 -14.97 -17.59
CA ALA A 722 18.25 -14.13 -18.73
C ALA A 722 17.28 -13.05 -18.27
N GLU A 723 17.74 -11.80 -18.29
CA GLU A 723 16.88 -10.64 -18.05
C GLU A 723 16.39 -10.08 -19.38
N ALA A 724 15.43 -9.16 -19.32
CA ALA A 724 14.94 -8.44 -20.47
C ALA A 724 16.11 -7.89 -21.29
N ASP A 725 16.09 -8.11 -22.61
CA ASP A 725 17.20 -7.82 -23.50
C ASP A 725 17.69 -6.37 -23.30
N SER A 726 18.87 -6.21 -22.69
CA SER A 726 19.49 -4.90 -22.43
C SER A 726 19.79 -4.14 -23.74
N ASN A 727 19.57 -4.79 -24.89
CA ASN A 727 19.79 -4.28 -26.24
C ASN A 727 18.50 -3.97 -27.05
N GLY A 728 17.34 -3.82 -26.41
CA GLY A 728 16.29 -2.93 -26.90
C GLY A 728 15.02 -3.52 -27.53
N THR A 729 13.91 -2.84 -27.22
CA THR A 729 12.52 -2.96 -27.72
C THR A 729 11.79 -4.27 -27.41
N GLY A 730 11.24 -4.36 -26.19
CA GLY A 730 10.10 -5.25 -25.93
C GLY A 730 9.98 -5.83 -24.52
N GLY A 731 10.96 -5.63 -23.64
CA GLY A 731 10.91 -6.16 -22.27
C GLY A 731 11.02 -7.70 -22.16
N ASN A 732 11.35 -8.40 -23.25
CA ASN A 732 11.36 -9.86 -23.28
C ASN A 732 12.74 -10.43 -22.95
N PHE A 733 12.80 -11.54 -22.20
CA PHE A 733 14.03 -12.32 -22.03
C PHE A 733 14.29 -13.21 -23.25
N SER A 734 15.57 -13.53 -23.46
CA SER A 734 16.02 -14.56 -24.39
C SER A 734 17.19 -15.34 -23.77
N LEU A 735 17.02 -16.65 -23.62
CA LEU A 735 17.95 -17.55 -22.96
C LEU A 735 18.35 -18.66 -23.92
N VAL A 736 19.65 -18.79 -24.22
CA VAL A 736 20.19 -19.92 -25.02
C VAL A 736 21.12 -20.76 -24.16
N TYR A 737 20.91 -22.08 -24.14
CA TYR A 737 21.72 -23.02 -23.36
C TYR A 737 21.83 -24.40 -24.02
N GLN A 738 22.97 -25.09 -23.85
CA GLN A 738 23.13 -26.48 -24.28
C GLN A 738 22.49 -27.42 -23.27
N LEU A 739 21.52 -28.21 -23.70
CA LEU A 739 20.82 -29.16 -22.84
C LEU A 739 21.13 -30.59 -23.26
N THR A 740 21.25 -31.50 -22.29
CA THR A 740 21.55 -32.92 -22.52
C THR A 740 20.27 -33.73 -22.64
N ALA A 741 20.14 -34.54 -23.70
CA ALA A 741 19.00 -35.42 -23.89
C ALA A 741 18.73 -36.32 -22.68
N GLY A 742 17.52 -36.26 -22.15
CA GLY A 742 17.04 -37.10 -21.04
C GLY A 742 17.33 -36.57 -19.64
N GLU A 743 18.03 -35.43 -19.50
CA GLU A 743 18.16 -34.72 -18.22
C GLU A 743 17.03 -33.69 -18.09
N THR A 744 16.47 -33.51 -16.90
CA THR A 744 15.42 -32.52 -16.66
C THR A 744 16.03 -31.19 -16.21
N TYR A 745 15.59 -30.10 -16.84
CA TYR A 745 15.98 -28.73 -16.51
C TYR A 745 14.73 -27.97 -16.06
N TYR A 746 14.90 -27.01 -15.15
CA TYR A 746 13.82 -26.18 -14.66
C TYR A 746 14.04 -24.72 -15.08
N ILE A 747 13.00 -24.04 -15.53
CA ILE A 747 13.05 -22.62 -15.87
C ILE A 747 11.99 -21.87 -15.07
N ALA A 748 12.42 -20.98 -14.19
CA ALA A 748 11.54 -20.07 -13.47
C ALA A 748 11.44 -18.76 -14.23
N CYS A 749 10.22 -18.25 -14.43
CA CYS A 749 9.96 -17.04 -15.21
C CYS A 749 9.09 -16.07 -14.41
N ALA A 750 9.39 -14.78 -14.47
CA ALA A 750 8.62 -13.73 -13.80
C ALA A 750 8.59 -12.42 -14.59
N LEU A 751 7.73 -11.48 -14.18
CA LEU A 751 7.89 -10.07 -14.51
C LEU A 751 9.09 -9.47 -13.75
N THR A 752 9.68 -8.41 -14.30
CA THR A 752 10.80 -7.72 -13.65
C THR A 752 10.39 -6.92 -12.41
N ASP A 753 9.11 -6.52 -12.31
CA ASP A 753 8.56 -5.88 -11.11
C ASP A 753 7.96 -6.94 -10.18
N ASN A 754 8.35 -6.90 -8.91
CA ASN A 754 7.94 -7.89 -7.91
C ASN A 754 6.52 -7.67 -7.38
N ASN A 755 5.90 -6.52 -7.64
CA ASN A 755 4.60 -6.15 -7.07
C ASN A 755 3.45 -6.22 -8.09
N ILE A 756 3.75 -6.59 -9.33
CA ILE A 756 2.79 -6.55 -10.43
C ILE A 756 2.42 -7.99 -10.86
N THR A 757 1.12 -8.21 -11.05
CA THR A 757 0.57 -9.38 -11.75
C THR A 757 0.55 -9.15 -13.26
N GLY A 758 0.63 -10.23 -14.02
CA GLY A 758 0.44 -10.14 -15.46
C GLY A 758 0.60 -11.49 -16.14
N SER A 759 0.74 -11.45 -17.45
CA SER A 759 0.97 -12.62 -18.30
C SER A 759 2.00 -12.36 -19.39
N PHE A 760 2.64 -13.42 -19.87
CA PHE A 760 3.51 -13.41 -21.04
C PHE A 760 3.44 -14.75 -21.77
N ASP A 761 3.95 -14.83 -22.99
CA ASP A 761 4.11 -16.08 -23.72
C ASP A 761 5.52 -16.63 -23.53
N LEU A 762 5.69 -17.94 -23.31
CA LEU A 762 6.98 -18.64 -23.29
C LEU A 762 7.15 -19.46 -24.56
N ASN A 763 8.27 -19.30 -25.27
CA ASN A 763 8.59 -20.09 -26.44
C ASN A 763 9.91 -20.86 -26.26
N ILE A 764 9.88 -22.16 -26.57
CA ILE A 764 11.02 -23.08 -26.46
C ILE A 764 11.30 -23.68 -27.85
N ALA A 765 12.48 -23.41 -28.39
CA ALA A 765 12.87 -23.85 -29.73
C ALA A 765 14.32 -24.39 -29.77
N PHE A 766 14.67 -25.05 -30.86
CA PHE A 766 16.08 -25.28 -31.17
C PHE A 766 16.73 -23.94 -31.48
N TYR A 767 17.97 -23.79 -31.04
CA TYR A 767 18.79 -22.68 -31.47
C TYR A 767 19.46 -23.05 -32.80
N ASP A 768 19.02 -22.43 -33.89
CA ASP A 768 19.39 -22.79 -35.27
C ASP A 768 20.73 -22.16 -35.74
N GLU A 769 21.47 -21.49 -34.85
CA GLU A 769 22.80 -20.94 -35.14
C GLU A 769 23.93 -21.77 -34.51
N ASP A 770 25.07 -21.83 -35.21
CA ASP A 770 26.25 -22.59 -34.76
C ASP A 770 27.00 -21.90 -33.59
N PHE A 771 26.61 -20.68 -33.20
CA PHE A 771 27.24 -19.94 -32.11
C PHE A 771 26.32 -18.88 -31.48
N ILE A 772 26.67 -18.46 -30.27
CA ILE A 772 26.09 -17.28 -29.60
C ILE A 772 27.20 -16.31 -29.19
N ILE A 773 26.91 -15.02 -29.25
CA ILE A 773 27.76 -13.96 -28.69
C ILE A 773 27.25 -13.67 -27.28
N ARG A 774 28.07 -13.91 -26.26
CA ARG A 774 27.71 -13.69 -24.86
C ARG A 774 28.48 -12.53 -24.26
N PRO A 775 27.84 -11.67 -23.45
CA PRO A 775 28.59 -10.72 -22.63
C PRO A 775 29.50 -11.49 -21.68
N ALA A 776 30.72 -10.99 -21.49
CA ALA A 776 31.69 -11.62 -20.61
C ALA A 776 31.42 -11.31 -19.13
N ALA A 777 30.56 -10.32 -18.85
CA ALA A 777 30.25 -9.79 -17.52
C ALA A 777 28.85 -9.14 -17.49
N SER A 778 28.17 -9.21 -16.34
CA SER A 778 26.94 -8.45 -16.06
C SER A 778 27.21 -6.94 -15.94
N ASP A 779 26.15 -6.12 -15.95
CA ASP A 779 26.20 -4.70 -15.58
C ASP A 779 26.13 -4.48 -14.06
N ALA A 780 25.52 -5.42 -13.33
CA ALA A 780 25.29 -5.34 -11.89
C ALA A 780 26.54 -5.63 -11.03
N TYR A 781 26.70 -4.82 -9.98
CA TYR A 781 27.72 -4.94 -8.94
C TYR A 781 27.09 -5.16 -7.57
N SER A 782 27.81 -5.84 -6.71
CA SER A 782 27.49 -5.94 -5.28
C SER A 782 28.59 -5.29 -4.47
N TYR A 783 28.20 -4.79 -3.30
CA TYR A 783 29.07 -4.21 -2.31
C TYR A 783 29.08 -5.12 -1.08
N ASP A 784 30.25 -5.59 -0.67
CA ASP A 784 30.41 -6.26 0.61
C ASP A 784 30.62 -5.21 1.70
N GLU A 785 29.59 -4.96 2.50
CA GLU A 785 29.61 -4.00 3.60
C GLU A 785 30.67 -4.32 4.68
N THR A 786 31.12 -5.58 4.77
CA THR A 786 32.10 -6.03 5.77
C THR A 786 33.53 -5.73 5.33
N THR A 787 33.83 -5.96 4.05
CA THR A 787 35.18 -5.77 3.49
C THR A 787 35.36 -4.42 2.81
N GLY A 788 34.26 -3.76 2.44
CA GLY A 788 34.24 -2.56 1.62
C GLY A 788 34.58 -2.84 0.15
N GLU A 789 34.61 -4.11 -0.26
CA GLU A 789 34.94 -4.50 -1.63
C GLU A 789 33.71 -4.42 -2.54
N ILE A 790 33.87 -3.76 -3.68
CA ILE A 790 32.92 -3.82 -4.78
C ILE A 790 33.32 -5.00 -5.65
N PHE A 791 32.37 -5.88 -5.98
CA PHE A 791 32.62 -7.00 -6.89
C PHE A 791 31.51 -7.11 -7.94
N LEU A 792 31.88 -7.67 -9.08
CA LEU A 792 30.96 -7.89 -10.19
C LEU A 792 30.12 -9.15 -9.93
N ASN A 793 28.80 -9.06 -10.10
CA ASN A 793 27.87 -10.12 -9.72
C ASN A 793 28.05 -11.41 -10.53
N THR A 794 28.29 -11.29 -11.83
CA THR A 794 28.48 -12.46 -12.71
C THR A 794 29.46 -12.12 -13.83
N TYR A 795 30.47 -12.97 -14.03
CA TYR A 795 31.42 -12.89 -15.14
C TYR A 795 31.99 -14.25 -15.49
N VAL A 796 32.37 -14.42 -16.76
CA VAL A 796 33.10 -15.63 -17.21
C VAL A 796 34.54 -15.57 -16.74
N LYS A 797 35.17 -16.71 -16.45
CA LYS A 797 36.59 -16.72 -16.12
C LYS A 797 37.43 -16.35 -17.36
N ALA A 798 38.37 -15.41 -17.21
CA ALA A 798 39.30 -15.00 -18.26
C ALA A 798 40.71 -15.55 -18.01
N GLU A 799 41.33 -16.16 -19.04
CA GLU A 799 42.71 -16.65 -18.96
C GLU A 799 43.59 -16.08 -20.09
N LEU A 800 44.70 -15.43 -19.72
CA LEU A 800 45.72 -14.99 -20.68
C LEU A 800 46.55 -16.20 -21.15
N ARG A 801 46.60 -16.40 -22.48
CA ARG A 801 47.36 -17.50 -23.08
C ARG A 801 48.69 -17.05 -23.69
N SER A 802 49.51 -18.02 -24.06
CA SER A 802 50.86 -17.80 -24.60
C SER A 802 50.91 -17.05 -25.94
N ASP A 803 49.78 -16.91 -26.62
CA ASP A 803 49.61 -16.10 -27.82
C ASP A 803 49.37 -14.61 -27.51
N GLY A 804 49.25 -14.24 -26.23
CA GLY A 804 49.03 -12.88 -25.77
C GLY A 804 47.56 -12.46 -25.75
N ASN A 805 46.62 -13.39 -25.91
CA ASN A 805 45.18 -13.10 -25.93
C ASN A 805 44.47 -13.71 -24.73
N TYR A 806 43.37 -13.08 -24.31
CA TYR A 806 42.48 -13.60 -23.28
C TYR A 806 41.43 -14.54 -23.88
N TYR A 807 41.14 -15.62 -23.15
CA TYR A 807 40.14 -16.62 -23.49
C TYR A 807 39.11 -16.74 -22.36
N ALA A 808 37.85 -16.90 -22.74
CA ALA A 808 36.76 -17.26 -21.83
C ALA A 808 36.83 -18.76 -21.52
N VAL A 809 36.77 -19.10 -20.23
CA VAL A 809 36.89 -20.48 -19.75
C VAL A 809 35.77 -20.76 -18.76
N GLY A 810 35.14 -21.94 -18.86
CA GLY A 810 34.16 -22.41 -17.89
C GLY A 810 34.80 -22.76 -16.54
N ASP A 811 33.98 -22.83 -15.49
CA ASP A 811 34.43 -23.19 -14.15
C ASP A 811 35.02 -24.61 -14.07
N ASP A 812 34.59 -25.49 -14.97
CA ASP A 812 35.09 -26.85 -15.18
C ASP A 812 36.38 -26.91 -16.02
N GLY A 813 36.86 -25.77 -16.52
CA GLY A 813 38.02 -25.65 -17.41
C GLY A 813 37.70 -25.79 -18.89
N THR A 814 36.42 -25.81 -19.29
CA THR A 814 36.01 -25.86 -20.70
C THR A 814 36.41 -24.58 -21.43
N ASP A 815 36.95 -24.72 -22.65
CA ASP A 815 37.42 -23.60 -23.46
C ASP A 815 36.26 -23.02 -24.28
N TYR A 816 35.73 -21.85 -23.90
CA TYR A 816 34.68 -21.17 -24.65
C TYR A 816 35.21 -20.33 -25.81
N GLY A 817 36.52 -20.08 -25.88
CA GLY A 817 37.15 -19.37 -26.99
C GLY A 817 37.67 -17.98 -26.62
N LEU A 818 37.95 -17.15 -27.63
CA LEU A 818 38.55 -15.83 -27.45
C LEU A 818 37.59 -14.85 -26.78
N LEU A 819 38.13 -14.01 -25.90
CA LEU A 819 37.46 -12.79 -25.47
C LEU A 819 37.67 -11.69 -26.51
N TYR A 820 36.60 -10.96 -26.75
CA TYR A 820 36.49 -9.93 -27.76
C TYR A 820 36.03 -8.64 -27.11
N LEU A 821 36.77 -7.55 -27.32
CA LEU A 821 36.38 -6.20 -26.95
C LEU A 821 35.41 -5.64 -28.00
N ASP A 822 34.24 -5.15 -27.57
CA ASP A 822 33.35 -4.38 -28.43
C ASP A 822 33.83 -2.93 -28.52
N VAL A 823 34.11 -2.48 -29.73
CA VAL A 823 34.58 -1.12 -29.99
C VAL A 823 33.58 -0.27 -30.77
N ALA A 824 32.55 -0.89 -31.33
CA ALA A 824 31.65 -0.26 -32.29
C ALA A 824 30.23 -0.02 -31.76
N ASN A 825 29.81 -0.77 -30.74
CA ASN A 825 28.46 -0.66 -30.16
C ASN A 825 28.52 -0.22 -28.70
N GLY A 826 27.34 0.09 -28.16
CA GLY A 826 27.17 0.24 -26.71
C GLY A 826 27.39 -1.10 -26.00
N THR A 827 27.85 -1.02 -24.77
CA THR A 827 28.15 -2.16 -23.89
C THR A 827 27.39 -1.99 -22.58
N THR A 828 27.41 -3.02 -21.73
CA THR A 828 26.88 -2.92 -20.36
C THR A 828 27.58 -1.84 -19.53
N PHE A 829 28.82 -1.49 -19.90
CA PHE A 829 29.57 -0.39 -19.29
C PHE A 829 29.16 1.00 -19.79
N SER A 830 28.89 1.16 -21.09
CA SER A 830 28.65 2.47 -21.71
C SER A 830 27.77 2.33 -22.94
N THR A 831 26.71 3.14 -23.02
CA THR A 831 25.84 3.26 -24.21
C THR A 831 26.57 3.89 -25.41
N MET A 832 27.70 4.57 -25.17
CA MET A 832 28.57 5.10 -26.21
C MET A 832 29.64 4.08 -26.62
N PRO A 833 29.87 3.88 -27.94
CA PRO A 833 30.94 3.00 -28.43
C PRO A 833 32.32 3.45 -27.99
N LEU A 834 33.23 2.50 -27.73
CA LEU A 834 34.62 2.79 -27.35
C LEU A 834 35.36 3.60 -28.44
N THR A 835 35.02 3.39 -29.71
CA THR A 835 35.54 4.21 -30.82
C THR A 835 35.21 5.69 -30.69
N ASN A 836 34.10 6.03 -30.02
CA ASN A 836 33.75 7.42 -29.72
C ASN A 836 34.76 8.04 -28.74
N TRP A 837 35.23 7.28 -27.75
CA TRP A 837 36.19 7.74 -26.73
C TRP A 837 37.57 8.06 -27.31
N LEU A 838 37.91 7.44 -28.46
CA LEU A 838 39.13 7.74 -29.22
C LEU A 838 39.00 8.98 -30.11
N GLN A 839 37.80 9.29 -30.60
CA GLN A 839 37.57 10.34 -31.59
C GLN A 839 37.06 11.64 -30.98
N ASN A 840 36.28 11.54 -29.91
CA ASN A 840 35.67 12.67 -29.24
C ASN A 840 36.70 13.35 -28.34
N GLN A 841 37.01 14.61 -28.65
CA GLN A 841 37.99 15.42 -27.92
C GLN A 841 37.36 16.16 -26.73
N LYS A 842 36.26 15.64 -26.21
CA LYS A 842 35.53 16.21 -25.08
C LYS A 842 34.82 15.13 -24.29
N LEU A 843 34.77 15.34 -22.99
CA LEU A 843 33.88 14.66 -22.06
C LEU A 843 32.80 15.66 -21.65
N GLU A 844 31.53 15.30 -21.86
CA GLU A 844 30.38 16.08 -21.43
C GLU A 844 29.85 15.43 -20.16
N VAL A 845 29.86 16.16 -19.05
CA VAL A 845 29.42 15.68 -17.73
C VAL A 845 28.51 16.72 -17.09
N THR A 846 27.46 16.24 -16.44
CA THR A 846 26.59 17.07 -15.61
C THR A 846 26.96 16.80 -14.16
N ILE A 847 27.44 17.82 -13.45
CA ILE A 847 27.90 17.70 -12.05
C ILE A 847 27.13 18.73 -11.22
N ASP A 848 26.31 18.25 -10.30
CA ASP A 848 25.37 19.03 -9.49
C ASP A 848 24.48 19.94 -10.37
N GLY A 849 23.88 19.35 -11.41
CA GLY A 849 22.99 20.04 -12.35
C GLY A 849 23.69 20.98 -13.37
N VAL A 850 25.02 21.08 -13.34
CA VAL A 850 25.78 21.96 -14.24
C VAL A 850 26.47 21.16 -15.34
N ASP A 851 26.04 21.39 -16.58
CA ASP A 851 26.69 20.83 -17.77
C ASP A 851 28.08 21.44 -17.96
N THR A 852 29.10 20.58 -17.84
CA THR A 852 30.50 20.92 -17.98
C THR A 852 31.11 20.13 -19.13
N VAL A 853 31.84 20.84 -20.01
CA VAL A 853 32.57 20.23 -21.12
C VAL A 853 34.06 20.26 -20.79
N ILE A 854 34.67 19.08 -20.69
CA ILE A 854 36.10 18.92 -20.43
C ILE A 854 36.78 18.48 -21.72
N GLU A 855 37.60 19.37 -22.30
CA GLU A 855 38.34 19.06 -23.52
C GLU A 855 39.53 18.12 -23.25
N GLY A 856 39.67 17.08 -24.07
CA GLY A 856 40.75 16.10 -24.00
C GLY A 856 40.36 14.78 -24.69
N TYR A 857 41.30 13.84 -24.79
CA TYR A 857 41.03 12.48 -25.28
C TYR A 857 40.88 11.51 -24.10
N GLY A 858 40.04 10.48 -24.26
CA GLY A 858 39.75 9.52 -23.18
C GLY A 858 40.85 8.54 -22.86
N PHE A 859 41.75 8.30 -23.81
CA PHE A 859 42.93 7.45 -23.60
C PHE A 859 44.23 8.27 -23.48
N ASP A 860 44.12 9.59 -23.35
CA ASP A 860 45.24 10.43 -22.91
C ASP A 860 45.20 10.49 -21.38
N PHE A 861 46.06 9.73 -20.71
CA PHE A 861 46.20 9.75 -19.24
C PHE A 861 47.36 10.64 -18.79
N THR A 862 47.81 11.56 -19.63
CA THR A 862 48.76 12.60 -19.24
C THR A 862 48.04 13.78 -18.58
N GLU A 863 48.80 14.81 -18.19
CA GLU A 863 48.24 16.07 -17.68
C GLU A 863 47.33 16.79 -18.69
N ASN A 864 47.37 16.42 -19.97
CA ASN A 864 46.53 17.02 -21.02
C ASN A 864 45.21 16.27 -21.25
N GLY A 865 45.08 15.06 -20.70
CA GLY A 865 43.91 14.21 -20.76
C GLY A 865 42.67 14.78 -20.09
N TYR A 866 41.48 14.31 -20.48
CA TYR A 866 40.28 14.79 -19.81
C TYR A 866 40.14 14.19 -18.40
N TYR A 867 40.58 12.97 -18.11
CA TYR A 867 40.46 12.38 -16.76
C TYR A 867 41.23 13.17 -15.70
N LYS A 868 42.44 13.62 -16.02
CA LYS A 868 43.18 14.52 -15.12
C LYS A 868 42.38 15.79 -14.83
N LYS A 869 41.88 16.44 -15.88
CA LYS A 869 41.12 17.69 -15.75
C LYS A 869 39.80 17.48 -15.01
N TYR A 870 39.16 16.33 -15.22
CA TYR A 870 37.94 15.93 -14.54
C TYR A 870 38.17 15.74 -13.04
N TYR A 871 39.17 14.96 -12.65
CA TYR A 871 39.48 14.78 -11.23
C TYR A 871 40.03 16.03 -10.57
N ASP A 872 40.79 16.87 -11.26
CA ASP A 872 41.20 18.20 -10.76
C ASP A 872 39.98 19.11 -10.53
N TYR A 873 38.99 19.04 -11.41
CA TYR A 873 37.75 19.79 -11.29
C TYR A 873 36.93 19.31 -10.08
N LEU A 874 36.76 17.99 -9.92
CA LEU A 874 36.10 17.41 -8.75
C LEU A 874 36.83 17.75 -7.45
N GLU A 875 38.15 17.65 -7.43
CA GLU A 875 38.97 17.99 -6.26
C GLU A 875 38.86 19.48 -5.90
N ALA A 876 38.85 20.36 -6.89
CA ALA A 876 38.64 21.79 -6.68
C ALA A 876 37.27 22.06 -6.05
N ARG A 877 36.20 21.44 -6.58
CA ARG A 877 34.84 21.57 -6.02
C ARG A 877 34.74 21.02 -4.61
N TRP A 878 35.30 19.84 -4.34
CA TRP A 878 35.31 19.27 -3.00
C TRP A 878 36.05 20.17 -2.00
N ASN A 879 37.17 20.77 -2.41
CA ASN A 879 37.90 21.72 -1.58
C ASN A 879 37.14 23.04 -1.37
N GLU A 880 36.41 23.53 -2.38
CA GLU A 880 35.54 24.70 -2.26
C GLU A 880 34.37 24.44 -1.30
N ALA A 881 33.70 23.29 -1.43
CA ALA A 881 32.63 22.86 -0.53
C ALA A 881 33.13 22.69 0.90
N LEU A 882 34.28 22.05 1.10
CA LEU A 882 34.92 21.93 2.41
C LEU A 882 35.27 23.31 3.00
N ALA A 883 35.78 24.24 2.18
CA ALA A 883 36.12 25.58 2.63
C ALA A 883 34.86 26.37 3.05
N ALA A 884 33.75 26.21 2.32
CA ALA A 884 32.45 26.79 2.67
C ALA A 884 31.92 26.20 3.99
N TYR A 885 31.94 24.88 4.13
CA TYR A 885 31.52 24.19 5.36
C TYR A 885 32.32 24.63 6.59
N ILE A 886 33.64 24.79 6.46
CA ILE A 886 34.49 25.33 7.53
C ILE A 886 34.15 26.79 7.83
N ALA A 887 33.83 27.61 6.82
CA ALA A 887 33.46 29.00 7.00
C ALA A 887 32.14 29.17 7.78
N GLU A 888 31.24 28.20 7.68
CA GLU A 888 29.95 28.15 8.40
C GLU A 888 30.07 27.58 9.83
N GLY A 889 31.29 27.24 10.27
CA GLY A 889 31.57 26.76 11.63
C GLY A 889 31.72 25.24 11.75
N GLY A 890 31.64 24.51 10.63
CA GLY A 890 31.95 23.09 10.57
C GLY A 890 33.44 22.78 10.76
N THR A 891 33.76 21.50 10.96
CA THR A 891 35.15 21.00 11.04
C THR A 891 35.47 20.10 9.85
N ARG A 892 36.75 20.01 9.45
CA ARG A 892 37.16 19.08 8.37
C ARG A 892 36.75 17.63 8.67
N GLU A 893 36.90 17.19 9.92
CA GLU A 893 36.49 15.85 10.34
C GLU A 893 34.97 15.64 10.20
N GLY A 894 34.16 16.66 10.57
CA GLY A 894 32.71 16.63 10.38
C GLY A 894 32.29 16.56 8.90
N PHE A 895 32.94 17.34 8.03
CA PHE A 895 32.67 17.31 6.58
C PHE A 895 33.02 15.95 5.96
N ILE A 896 34.17 15.39 6.32
CA ILE A 896 34.61 14.06 5.87
C ILE A 896 33.60 12.99 6.31
N GLN A 897 33.12 13.05 7.55
CA GLN A 897 32.13 12.10 8.05
C GLN A 897 30.78 12.24 7.33
N GLN A 898 30.33 13.48 7.06
CA GLN A 898 29.09 13.76 6.36
C GLN A 898 29.11 13.29 4.89
N ASN A 899 30.28 13.31 4.25
CA ASN A 899 30.45 12.93 2.84
C ASN A 899 30.99 11.51 2.66
N GLY A 900 30.92 10.67 3.70
CA GLY A 900 31.31 9.25 3.62
C GLY A 900 32.81 9.01 3.42
N GLY A 901 33.67 10.02 3.54
CA GLY A 901 35.11 9.88 3.35
C GLY A 901 35.82 11.16 2.92
N GLU A 902 37.15 11.08 2.84
CA GLU A 902 37.97 12.11 2.21
C GLU A 902 37.94 11.91 0.69
N PHE A 903 37.84 13.00 -0.08
CA PHE A 903 37.90 12.89 -1.53
C PHE A 903 39.25 12.31 -1.96
N VAL A 904 39.19 11.26 -2.79
CA VAL A 904 40.36 10.63 -3.37
C VAL A 904 40.42 11.00 -4.85
N ASN A 905 41.42 11.79 -5.23
CA ASN A 905 41.70 12.04 -6.64
C ASN A 905 42.20 10.73 -7.29
N ARG A 906 41.35 10.06 -8.06
CA ARG A 906 41.68 8.75 -8.65
C ARG A 906 42.83 8.82 -9.64
N TYR A 907 43.03 9.95 -10.32
CA TYR A 907 44.19 10.13 -11.18
C TYR A 907 45.51 10.06 -10.41
N ASP A 908 45.52 10.46 -9.14
CA ASP A 908 46.72 10.40 -8.31
C ASP A 908 47.10 8.97 -7.89
N LEU A 909 46.18 8.01 -8.02
CA LEU A 909 46.44 6.60 -7.79
C LEU A 909 47.27 5.96 -8.92
N LEU A 910 47.21 6.55 -10.13
CA LEU A 910 47.99 6.09 -11.26
C LEU A 910 49.50 6.24 -11.04
N THR A 911 50.24 5.20 -11.38
CA THR A 911 51.71 5.22 -11.44
C THR A 911 52.23 6.12 -12.56
N ASP A 912 53.49 6.54 -12.47
CA ASP A 912 54.15 7.32 -13.53
C ASP A 912 54.16 6.59 -14.89
N GLU A 913 54.14 5.26 -14.88
CA GLU A 913 54.10 4.40 -16.07
C GLU A 913 52.70 4.34 -16.68
N GLN A 914 51.64 4.52 -15.88
CA GLN A 914 50.26 4.60 -16.38
C GLN A 914 49.89 5.99 -16.92
N LYS A 915 50.57 7.05 -16.46
CA LYS A 915 50.34 8.45 -16.87
C LYS A 915 50.92 8.78 -18.26
N GLN A 916 50.43 8.09 -19.29
CA GLN A 916 50.87 8.23 -20.68
C GLN A 916 49.69 8.49 -21.64
N ASP A 917 49.99 8.96 -22.85
CA ASP A 917 48.99 9.10 -23.91
C ASP A 917 48.93 7.82 -24.74
N PHE A 918 47.87 7.05 -24.54
CA PHE A 918 47.60 5.80 -25.26
C PHE A 918 46.67 6.00 -26.46
N THR A 919 46.26 7.22 -26.78
CA THR A 919 45.25 7.48 -27.83
C THR A 919 45.67 6.90 -29.19
N ALA A 920 46.92 7.13 -29.60
CA ALA A 920 47.44 6.60 -30.86
C ALA A 920 47.63 5.07 -30.83
N GLU A 921 48.07 4.53 -29.69
CA GLU A 921 48.26 3.08 -29.49
C GLU A 921 46.92 2.35 -29.52
N MET A 922 45.91 2.83 -28.78
CA MET A 922 44.56 2.28 -28.81
C MET A 922 43.90 2.43 -30.18
N THR A 923 44.15 3.53 -30.90
CA THR A 923 43.68 3.66 -32.30
C THR A 923 44.25 2.56 -33.21
N GLU A 924 45.50 2.15 -33.00
CA GLU A 924 46.13 1.06 -33.76
C GLU A 924 45.64 -0.33 -33.27
N LEU A 925 45.59 -0.54 -31.96
CA LEU A 925 45.16 -1.81 -31.36
C LEU A 925 43.71 -2.15 -31.71
N LEU A 926 42.84 -1.14 -31.79
CA LEU A 926 41.42 -1.31 -32.13
C LEU A 926 41.17 -1.22 -33.65
N ALA A 927 42.22 -1.17 -34.47
CA ALA A 927 42.08 -1.09 -35.91
C ALA A 927 41.59 -2.42 -36.50
N ASN A 928 40.60 -2.34 -37.40
CA ASN A 928 40.02 -3.47 -38.12
C ASN A 928 39.17 -4.41 -37.23
N PRO A 929 38.09 -3.91 -36.61
CA PRO A 929 37.12 -4.80 -35.98
C PRO A 929 36.55 -5.80 -37.01
N ASN A 930 36.09 -6.94 -36.52
CA ASN A 930 35.35 -7.90 -37.34
C ASN A 930 33.97 -7.33 -37.77
N SER A 931 33.16 -8.13 -38.47
CA SER A 931 31.83 -7.71 -38.94
C SER A 931 30.85 -7.32 -37.84
N TYR A 932 31.09 -7.72 -36.59
CA TYR A 932 30.28 -7.42 -35.41
C TYR A 932 30.78 -6.18 -34.65
N GLY A 933 31.89 -5.58 -35.07
CA GLY A 933 32.50 -4.46 -34.35
C GLY A 933 33.50 -4.88 -33.27
N PHE A 934 33.93 -6.14 -33.26
CA PHE A 934 34.78 -6.67 -32.20
C PHE A 934 36.26 -6.78 -32.56
N VAL A 935 37.12 -6.61 -31.56
CA VAL A 935 38.58 -6.81 -31.64
C VAL A 935 38.98 -7.83 -30.57
N VAL A 936 40.00 -8.66 -30.83
CA VAL A 936 40.47 -9.63 -29.83
C VAL A 936 41.04 -8.90 -28.60
N ALA A 937 40.57 -9.26 -27.41
CA ALA A 937 41.09 -8.75 -26.14
C ALA A 937 42.48 -9.35 -25.88
N ASN A 938 43.52 -8.57 -26.21
CA ASN A 938 44.90 -8.95 -25.95
C ASN A 938 45.44 -8.29 -24.67
N ASP A 939 46.57 -8.80 -24.19
CA ASP A 939 47.23 -8.35 -22.95
C ASP A 939 47.39 -6.82 -22.90
N ARG A 940 47.85 -6.24 -24.01
CA ARG A 940 48.13 -4.81 -24.10
C ARG A 940 46.87 -3.95 -24.05
N ILE A 941 45.79 -4.42 -24.67
CA ILE A 941 44.48 -3.75 -24.61
C ILE A 941 43.96 -3.77 -23.17
N VAL A 942 44.00 -4.94 -22.53
CA VAL A 942 43.48 -5.11 -21.16
C VAL A 942 44.28 -4.28 -20.16
N GLU A 943 45.61 -4.22 -20.28
CA GLU A 943 46.45 -3.33 -19.47
C GLU A 943 45.96 -1.86 -19.52
N ILE A 944 45.64 -1.36 -20.72
CA ILE A 944 45.16 0.03 -20.90
C ILE A 944 43.74 0.19 -20.35
N LEU A 945 42.88 -0.80 -20.55
CA LEU A 945 41.51 -0.78 -20.01
C LEU A 945 41.50 -0.85 -18.48
N GLN A 946 42.41 -1.58 -17.84
CA GLN A 946 42.50 -1.61 -16.38
C GLN A 946 42.84 -0.23 -15.79
N ILE A 947 43.68 0.55 -16.47
CA ILE A 947 43.93 1.96 -16.11
C ILE A 947 42.63 2.78 -16.22
N LEU A 948 41.86 2.54 -17.30
CA LEU A 948 40.57 3.18 -17.49
C LEU A 948 39.58 2.82 -16.37
N MET A 949 39.50 1.54 -15.99
CA MET A 949 38.61 1.07 -14.92
C MET A 949 38.95 1.71 -13.58
N GLU A 950 40.23 1.89 -13.27
CA GLU A 950 40.69 2.61 -12.06
C GLU A 950 40.25 4.09 -12.07
N LEU A 951 40.28 4.73 -13.24
CA LEU A 951 39.80 6.11 -13.44
C LEU A 951 38.28 6.23 -13.46
N GLU A 952 37.53 5.14 -13.65
CA GLU A 952 36.07 5.07 -13.68
C GLU A 952 35.48 4.52 -12.37
N ASP A 953 36.31 4.45 -11.32
CA ASP A 953 35.94 3.95 -10.00
C ASP A 953 35.45 2.48 -10.00
N ARG A 954 35.87 1.69 -11.00
CA ARG A 954 35.58 0.26 -11.12
C ARG A 954 36.77 -0.54 -10.59
N LEU A 955 36.84 -0.69 -9.27
CA LEU A 955 38.04 -1.17 -8.55
C LEU A 955 38.29 -2.70 -8.62
N THR A 956 37.70 -3.41 -9.58
CA THR A 956 37.95 -4.85 -9.75
C THR A 956 38.85 -5.12 -10.93
N ASP A 957 39.78 -6.06 -10.80
CA ASP A 957 40.71 -6.47 -11.87
C ASP A 957 39.99 -6.96 -13.14
N ASN A 958 38.72 -7.35 -13.00
CA ASN A 958 37.89 -7.92 -14.07
C ASN A 958 36.85 -6.94 -14.62
N ALA A 959 36.78 -5.70 -14.16
CA ALA A 959 35.77 -4.72 -14.62
C ALA A 959 35.82 -4.48 -16.14
N TRP A 960 37.00 -4.57 -16.76
CA TRP A 960 37.17 -4.45 -18.20
C TRP A 960 36.35 -5.47 -19.00
N MET A 961 35.95 -6.58 -18.38
CA MET A 961 35.12 -7.61 -19.02
C MET A 961 33.71 -7.12 -19.37
N GLN A 962 33.23 -6.03 -18.76
CA GLN A 962 31.95 -5.40 -19.15
C GLN A 962 31.98 -4.81 -20.57
N LEU A 963 33.17 -4.57 -21.11
CA LEU A 963 33.36 -4.16 -22.50
C LEU A 963 33.51 -5.36 -23.45
N CYS A 964 33.51 -6.59 -22.91
CA CYS A 964 33.88 -7.78 -23.65
C CYS A 964 32.73 -8.76 -23.85
N TYR A 965 32.87 -9.51 -24.94
CA TYR A 965 32.02 -10.62 -25.33
C TYR A 965 32.89 -11.85 -25.63
N TYR A 966 32.30 -13.03 -25.57
CA TYR A 966 32.92 -14.24 -26.13
C TYR A 966 31.93 -14.94 -27.04
N ILE A 967 32.47 -15.72 -27.98
CA ILE A 967 31.67 -16.47 -28.95
C ILE A 967 31.68 -17.92 -28.49
N GLU A 968 30.56 -18.38 -27.93
CA GLU A 968 30.38 -19.79 -27.60
C GLU A 968 29.85 -20.50 -28.85
N THR A 969 30.58 -21.52 -29.32
CA THR A 969 30.16 -22.34 -30.45
C THR A 969 29.43 -23.59 -29.98
N PHE A 970 28.36 -23.94 -30.67
CA PHE A 970 27.59 -25.15 -30.45
C PHE A 970 27.98 -26.21 -31.49
N ASP A 971 28.07 -27.48 -31.07
CA ASP A 971 28.45 -28.63 -31.90
C ASP A 971 27.27 -29.28 -32.63
#